data_AF-A0A8I1XK34-F1
#
_entry.id   AF-A0A8I1XK34-F1
#
_cell.length_a   1.000
_cell.length_b   1.000
_cell.length_c   1.000
_cell.angle_alpha   90.00
_cell.angle_beta   90.00
_cell.angle_gamma   90.00
#
_symmetry.space_group_name_H-M   'P 1'
#
loop_
_entity.id
_entity.type
_entity.pdbx_description
1 polymer ?
#
loop_
_entity_poly.entity_id
_entity_poly.type
_entity_poly.pdbx_seq_one_letter_code
_entity_poly.pdbx_strand_id
1 'polypeptide(L)'
;MDRRTFLRRGMAATAAVGAGATLATSSAASTLPAPTLPRLEPLPSAAHVGSTLCSFTHLQRHWTVYEHLDDAQGQLTLCTDSGMLRLDKRTEPAYPAGGTPYFGLPLAQVAMAEADLLADRLLRDGDPDEAQVRDAAPPPASLLDPKDNGGRWPWTTFVGTRESLDTMPILPNGRSRTSRPEHAFAELGEETLIKRREEGMLGGWMPAVRKVMRREGEPDSWYDVLVFADVRASDRFVVQTWHRTMKVKAGAIVAVHYTHSYPEFAPSRSAATAEQFYAALIDFAAYWQQALQGTVQAQFPDASWNDMAQFAFARELVVRPGGDYPKYGAVERDYYGNEYDGFQDTFTSSLYANLEWGRFAQAAAVLDNYFDAFIQDDGLPNMRGPEVGQFGLTLSLLARYLRYTGDAPRLRRVLPKIAATAQLLCALHDQALALPRTAHGHGLLHGWNESDACLFPDPSLWWKPYFANSALTIRGWEDIAQVWSTLDGDAGQAAQWQRRAKQLRTRLEASLRANVRRDLSPPYVGPLPGTTLTFRQSLLQEKPSEQQWPHRAYAELLQADVLPDDLAHLVIDCLRGHGGTSIGVVANIAPPEPGSRDLLGFISYGYAQQLLRLDRIEEYLLFVYAHRYQVHTRGSWTAGEVSGITGGMPLFCIPAQMTIPLLLRWMLVSDDSAGEQLFLARAVPRAWLGSGAPVGITAAPTRWGTVTLTLRTDTAARCISADVQLPERAPARTWLTLRTPAGTRLQRVLVDGKPARVQGSHADRVALPGAAALVKVQAWYV
;
A
#
# COMPACT_ATOMS: atom_id res chain seq x y z
N MET A 1 45.09 -30.10 -4.39
CA MET A 1 43.92 -30.63 -5.10
C MET A 1 43.62 -29.71 -6.28
N ASP A 2 43.82 -30.21 -7.50
CA ASP A 2 43.82 -29.41 -8.73
C ASP A 2 42.40 -29.20 -9.29
N ARG A 3 42.02 -27.93 -9.47
CA ARG A 3 40.69 -27.43 -9.86
C ARG A 3 40.30 -27.85 -11.29
N ARG A 4 41.23 -28.36 -12.09
CA ARG A 4 40.99 -28.79 -13.48
C ARG A 4 40.42 -30.21 -13.64
N THR A 5 40.49 -31.06 -12.62
CA THR A 5 39.98 -32.45 -12.70
C THR A 5 38.50 -32.57 -12.32
N PHE A 6 37.94 -31.59 -11.59
CA PHE A 6 36.54 -31.56 -11.19
C PHE A 6 35.58 -31.27 -12.36
N LEU A 7 35.99 -30.42 -13.31
CA LEU A 7 35.16 -29.99 -14.44
C LEU A 7 34.99 -31.04 -15.54
N ARG A 8 35.75 -32.14 -15.52
CA ARG A 8 35.68 -33.20 -16.56
C ARG A 8 34.80 -34.40 -16.19
N ARG A 9 34.29 -34.49 -14.96
CA ARG A 9 33.43 -35.62 -14.51
C ARG A 9 31.95 -35.26 -14.31
N GLY A 10 31.55 -34.02 -14.62
CA GLY A 10 30.18 -33.53 -14.43
C GLY A 10 29.25 -33.59 -15.65
N MET A 11 29.63 -34.26 -16.75
CA MET A 11 28.83 -34.25 -18.01
C MET A 11 28.13 -35.58 -18.36
N ALA A 12 27.92 -36.50 -17.40
CA ALA A 12 27.26 -37.76 -17.71
C ALA A 12 26.39 -38.28 -16.55
N ALA A 13 25.35 -37.52 -16.15
CA ALA A 13 24.30 -38.05 -15.26
C ALA A 13 22.98 -37.22 -15.24
N THR A 14 22.59 -36.54 -16.32
CA THR A 14 21.31 -35.78 -16.37
C THR A 14 20.59 -35.97 -17.69
N ALA A 15 20.47 -37.22 -18.12
CA ALA A 15 19.62 -37.62 -19.23
C ALA A 15 18.91 -38.93 -18.85
N ALA A 16 17.92 -38.85 -17.95
CA ALA A 16 16.80 -39.81 -17.80
C ALA A 16 16.03 -39.60 -16.48
N VAL A 17 15.31 -38.49 -16.33
CA VAL A 17 14.00 -38.46 -15.64
C VAL A 17 13.20 -37.30 -16.26
N GLY A 18 12.80 -37.49 -17.51
CA GLY A 18 11.98 -36.56 -18.28
C GLY A 18 10.82 -37.31 -18.88
N ALA A 19 9.84 -37.66 -18.07
CA ALA A 19 8.51 -38.08 -18.52
C ALA A 19 7.56 -38.08 -17.30
N GLY A 20 6.62 -37.14 -17.25
CA GLY A 20 5.48 -37.20 -16.32
C GLY A 20 5.25 -35.97 -15.44
N ALA A 21 5.04 -34.81 -16.05
CA ALA A 21 4.19 -33.73 -15.50
C ALA A 21 3.97 -32.66 -16.58
N THR A 22 3.24 -33.02 -17.65
CA THR A 22 2.61 -32.00 -18.50
C THR A 22 1.42 -31.44 -17.74
N LEU A 23 1.67 -30.53 -16.80
CA LEU A 23 0.64 -29.56 -16.41
C LEU A 23 0.40 -28.70 -17.64
N ALA A 24 -0.76 -28.92 -18.27
CA ALA A 24 -1.24 -28.10 -19.35
C ALA A 24 -1.51 -26.69 -18.81
N THR A 25 -0.49 -25.84 -18.77
CA THR A 25 -0.70 -24.40 -18.84
C THR A 25 -1.18 -24.12 -20.26
N SER A 26 -2.49 -24.13 -20.46
CA SER A 26 -3.08 -23.45 -21.61
C SER A 26 -2.79 -21.95 -21.43
N SER A 27 -1.58 -21.51 -21.82
CA SER A 27 -1.39 -20.10 -22.11
C SER A 27 -2.18 -19.85 -23.39
N ALA A 28 -3.45 -19.46 -23.23
CA ALA A 28 -4.11 -18.69 -24.28
C ALA A 28 -3.12 -17.58 -24.60
N ALA A 29 -2.60 -17.55 -25.83
CA ALA A 29 -1.82 -16.42 -26.30
C ALA A 29 -2.70 -15.20 -26.06
N SER A 30 -2.36 -14.39 -25.06
CA SER A 30 -3.06 -13.15 -24.79
C SER A 30 -2.88 -12.29 -26.03
N THR A 31 -3.88 -12.27 -26.90
CA THR A 31 -3.89 -11.37 -28.05
C THR A 31 -3.92 -9.96 -27.48
N LEU A 32 -2.86 -9.19 -27.71
CA LEU A 32 -2.78 -7.80 -27.28
C LEU A 32 -4.07 -7.08 -27.68
N PRO A 33 -4.73 -6.36 -26.76
CA PRO A 33 -5.96 -5.64 -27.08
C PRO A 33 -5.71 -4.68 -28.25
N ALA A 34 -6.73 -4.42 -29.06
CA ALA A 34 -6.62 -3.41 -30.12
C ALA A 34 -6.29 -2.04 -29.49
N PRO A 35 -5.42 -1.23 -30.12
CA PRO A 35 -5.10 0.08 -29.56
C PRO A 35 -6.34 0.96 -29.53
N THR A 36 -6.53 1.68 -28.42
CA THR A 36 -7.66 2.55 -28.17
C THR A 36 -7.18 3.99 -27.98
N LEU A 37 -8.07 4.95 -28.19
CA LEU A 37 -7.76 6.35 -27.88
C LEU A 37 -7.75 6.56 -26.36
N PRO A 38 -6.81 7.34 -25.83
CA PRO A 38 -6.86 7.76 -24.44
C PRO A 38 -8.05 8.68 -24.21
N ARG A 39 -8.42 8.86 -22.95
CA ARG A 39 -9.38 9.89 -22.53
C ARG A 39 -8.80 11.26 -22.86
N LEU A 40 -9.52 12.01 -23.70
CA LEU A 40 -9.16 13.36 -24.10
C LEU A 40 -9.96 14.41 -23.35
N GLU A 41 -9.28 15.47 -22.96
CA GLU A 41 -9.89 16.70 -22.49
C GLU A 41 -10.27 17.59 -23.69
N PRO A 42 -11.28 18.47 -23.55
CA PRO A 42 -11.55 19.49 -24.55
C PRO A 42 -10.31 20.37 -24.79
N LEU A 43 -10.09 20.78 -26.04
CA LEU A 43 -9.02 21.71 -26.37
C LEU A 43 -9.24 23.05 -25.63
N PRO A 44 -8.19 23.66 -25.06
CA PRO A 44 -8.31 24.98 -24.46
C PRO A 44 -8.68 26.03 -25.52
N SER A 45 -9.41 27.07 -25.10
CA SER A 45 -9.86 28.15 -25.99
C SER A 45 -8.74 29.08 -26.46
N ALA A 46 -7.56 29.04 -25.80
CA ALA A 46 -6.36 29.78 -26.19
C ALA A 46 -5.38 28.87 -26.94
N ALA A 47 -4.84 29.37 -28.05
CA ALA A 47 -3.97 28.62 -28.95
C ALA A 47 -2.59 28.30 -28.31
N HIS A 48 -2.19 27.02 -28.44
CA HIS A 48 -0.83 26.46 -28.29
C HIS A 48 -0.05 26.84 -27.02
N VAL A 49 -0.24 26.06 -25.95
CA VAL A 49 0.47 26.25 -24.69
C VAL A 49 1.74 25.37 -24.69
N GLY A 50 2.91 25.97 -24.91
CA GLY A 50 4.24 25.32 -24.84
C GLY A 50 5.02 25.22 -26.16
N SER A 51 6.26 24.72 -26.08
CA SER A 51 7.12 24.49 -27.25
C SER A 51 6.67 23.25 -28.03
N THR A 52 6.50 23.37 -29.35
CA THR A 52 6.17 22.24 -30.23
C THR A 52 7.35 21.27 -30.32
N LEU A 53 7.12 19.99 -30.02
CA LEU A 53 8.16 18.96 -30.07
C LEU A 53 8.18 18.18 -31.39
N CYS A 54 7.01 17.72 -31.85
CA CYS A 54 6.82 17.05 -33.14
C CYS A 54 5.32 16.97 -33.50
N SER A 55 5.03 16.61 -34.75
CA SER A 55 3.69 16.29 -35.23
C SER A 55 3.72 15.00 -36.05
N PHE A 56 2.71 14.14 -35.89
CA PHE A 56 2.65 12.83 -36.54
C PHE A 56 1.22 12.32 -36.67
N THR A 57 1.03 11.22 -37.39
CA THR A 57 -0.26 10.54 -37.51
C THR A 57 -0.22 9.23 -36.73
N HIS A 58 -1.17 9.03 -35.83
CA HIS A 58 -1.33 7.79 -35.06
C HIS A 58 -2.82 7.56 -34.77
N LEU A 59 -3.28 6.31 -34.83
CA LEU A 59 -4.70 5.94 -34.68
C LEU A 59 -5.64 6.78 -35.55
N GLN A 60 -5.26 6.99 -36.82
CA GLN A 60 -6.00 7.76 -37.82
C GLN A 60 -6.25 9.23 -37.44
N ARG A 61 -5.46 9.76 -36.50
CA ARG A 61 -5.53 11.16 -36.04
C ARG A 61 -4.21 11.86 -36.22
N HIS A 62 -4.26 13.16 -36.49
CA HIS A 62 -3.09 14.02 -36.53
C HIS A 62 -2.81 14.60 -35.15
N TRP A 63 -1.65 14.27 -34.60
CA TRP A 63 -1.23 14.69 -33.27
C TRP A 63 -0.14 15.76 -33.36
N THR A 64 -0.20 16.74 -32.47
CA THR A 64 0.93 17.66 -32.21
C THR A 64 1.23 17.68 -30.72
N VAL A 65 2.52 17.58 -30.38
CA VAL A 65 3.01 17.50 -29.01
C VAL A 65 3.57 18.85 -28.58
N TYR A 66 3.13 19.34 -27.42
CA TYR A 66 3.62 20.57 -26.80
C TYR A 66 4.11 20.30 -25.38
N GLU A 67 5.18 20.97 -24.98
CA GLU A 67 5.69 20.90 -23.60
C GLU A 67 6.07 22.29 -23.09
N HIS A 68 5.68 22.58 -21.85
CA HIS A 68 6.17 23.73 -21.11
C HIS A 68 7.56 23.43 -20.55
N LEU A 69 8.52 24.29 -20.93
CA LEU A 69 9.95 24.10 -20.66
C LEU A 69 10.53 25.22 -19.79
N ASP A 70 9.71 26.15 -19.33
CA ASP A 70 10.03 27.20 -18.37
C ASP A 70 10.10 26.67 -16.93
N ASP A 71 9.38 25.59 -16.64
CA ASP A 71 9.46 24.82 -15.40
C ASP A 71 9.64 23.33 -15.75
N ALA A 72 10.47 22.61 -15.00
CA ALA A 72 10.55 21.17 -15.18
C ALA A 72 9.21 20.49 -14.92
N GLN A 73 8.38 20.99 -13.99
CA GLN A 73 7.04 20.46 -13.76
C GLN A 73 6.00 20.95 -14.78
N GLY A 74 6.38 21.82 -15.72
CA GLY A 74 5.51 22.36 -16.77
C GLY A 74 4.89 21.26 -17.61
N GLN A 75 3.61 21.38 -17.97
CA GLN A 75 2.80 20.29 -18.53
C GLN A 75 3.29 19.75 -19.89
N LEU A 76 3.09 18.44 -20.14
CA LEU A 76 3.20 17.80 -21.46
C LEU A 76 1.79 17.57 -22.03
N THR A 77 1.54 18.00 -23.26
CA THR A 77 0.24 17.86 -23.92
C THR A 77 0.37 17.28 -25.31
N LEU A 78 -0.53 16.36 -25.67
CA LEU A 78 -0.65 15.79 -27.01
C LEU A 78 -2.03 16.13 -27.54
N CYS A 79 -2.09 16.95 -28.59
CA CYS A 79 -3.33 17.52 -29.11
C CYS A 79 -3.69 16.91 -30.46
N THR A 80 -4.98 16.67 -30.67
CA THR A 80 -5.61 16.28 -31.95
C THR A 80 -6.86 17.12 -32.16
N ASP A 81 -7.44 17.05 -33.36
CA ASP A 81 -8.74 17.64 -33.72
C ASP A 81 -9.87 17.37 -32.70
N SER A 82 -9.88 16.22 -32.04
CA SER A 82 -10.92 15.81 -31.10
C SER A 82 -10.66 16.18 -29.64
N GLY A 83 -9.49 16.71 -29.28
CA GLY A 83 -9.15 16.95 -27.88
C GLY A 83 -7.66 16.86 -27.58
N MET A 84 -7.33 16.90 -26.29
CA MET A 84 -5.97 16.91 -25.76
C MET A 84 -5.79 15.82 -24.71
N LEU A 85 -4.72 15.03 -24.82
CA LEU A 85 -4.20 14.24 -23.72
C LEU A 85 -3.24 15.15 -22.91
N ARG A 86 -3.63 15.42 -21.67
CA ARG A 86 -2.84 16.21 -20.71
C ARG A 86 -2.09 15.28 -19.77
N LEU A 87 -0.78 15.51 -19.62
CA LEU A 87 0.09 14.72 -18.76
C LEU A 87 0.90 15.65 -17.84
N ASP A 88 0.53 15.66 -16.57
CA ASP A 88 1.27 16.39 -15.54
C ASP A 88 2.59 15.68 -15.22
N LYS A 89 3.60 16.48 -14.87
CA LYS A 89 4.97 16.01 -14.65
C LYS A 89 5.45 16.30 -13.22
N ARG A 90 4.58 16.18 -12.22
CA ARG A 90 4.99 16.43 -10.84
C ARG A 90 6.17 15.54 -10.43
N THR A 91 7.11 16.13 -9.70
CA THR A 91 8.23 15.41 -9.08
C THR A 91 8.39 15.81 -7.62
N GLU A 92 9.04 14.95 -6.85
CA GLU A 92 9.41 15.19 -5.46
C GLU A 92 10.92 15.00 -5.28
N PRO A 93 11.61 15.83 -4.46
CA PRO A 93 13.01 15.63 -4.11
C PRO A 93 13.25 14.29 -3.41
N ALA A 94 14.14 13.46 -3.97
CA ALA A 94 14.57 12.19 -3.38
C ALA A 94 15.84 12.35 -2.52
N TYR A 95 16.07 13.57 -2.00
CA TYR A 95 17.19 13.92 -1.13
C TYR A 95 16.68 14.70 0.09
N PRO A 96 17.43 14.72 1.21
CA PRO A 96 16.99 15.41 2.42
C PRO A 96 16.83 16.92 2.18
N ALA A 97 15.88 17.54 2.86
CA ALA A 97 15.83 18.99 2.97
C ALA A 97 17.09 19.52 3.70
N GLY A 98 17.36 20.82 3.62
CA GLY A 98 18.56 21.42 4.25
C GLY A 98 18.58 21.39 5.79
N GLY A 99 17.48 20.98 6.44
CA GLY A 99 17.39 20.88 7.89
C GLY A 99 18.17 19.70 8.49
N THR A 100 18.45 19.76 9.79
CA THR A 100 19.06 18.63 10.50
C THR A 100 18.01 17.54 10.77
N PRO A 101 18.26 16.26 10.42
CA PRO A 101 17.30 15.18 10.65
C PRO A 101 17.05 14.96 12.14
N TYR A 102 15.99 14.22 12.46
CA TYR A 102 15.64 13.77 13.80
C TYR A 102 15.44 14.92 14.81
N PHE A 103 15.09 16.12 14.33
CA PHE A 103 15.01 17.34 15.12
C PHE A 103 16.32 17.66 15.87
N GLY A 104 17.47 17.29 15.28
CA GLY A 104 18.80 17.49 15.86
C GLY A 104 19.20 16.45 16.92
N LEU A 105 18.39 15.42 17.17
CA LEU A 105 18.81 14.32 18.03
C LEU A 105 19.88 13.44 17.37
N PRO A 106 20.84 12.89 18.14
CA PRO A 106 21.69 11.82 17.65
C PRO A 106 20.87 10.57 17.28
N LEU A 107 21.20 9.93 16.15
CA LEU A 107 20.52 8.70 15.70
C LEU A 107 20.53 7.61 16.79
N ALA A 108 21.66 7.41 17.46
CA ALA A 108 21.77 6.43 18.54
C ALA A 108 20.77 6.68 19.69
N GLN A 109 20.47 7.95 19.99
CA GLN A 109 19.45 8.28 20.98
C GLN A 109 18.05 7.91 20.50
N VAL A 110 17.75 8.18 19.21
CA VAL A 110 16.46 7.80 18.62
C VAL A 110 16.33 6.28 18.52
N ALA A 111 17.36 5.57 18.09
CA ALA A 111 17.34 4.13 17.87
C ALA A 111 17.21 3.32 19.17
N MET A 112 17.95 3.73 20.21
CA MET A 112 17.98 3.01 21.48
C MET A 112 16.82 3.34 22.41
N ALA A 113 16.10 4.45 22.20
CA ALA A 113 14.98 4.84 23.05
C ALA A 113 13.82 3.85 22.95
N GLU A 114 13.21 3.53 24.10
CA GLU A 114 11.95 2.79 24.16
C GLU A 114 10.80 3.62 23.59
N ALA A 115 10.65 4.87 24.04
CA ALA A 115 9.67 5.80 23.48
C ALA A 115 9.96 6.17 22.00
N ASP A 116 8.92 6.52 21.27
CA ASP A 116 9.00 7.09 19.92
C ASP A 116 9.23 8.62 19.99
N LEU A 117 10.49 8.99 20.21
CA LEU A 117 10.91 10.38 20.41
C LEU A 117 10.59 11.32 19.23
N LEU A 118 10.42 10.77 18.01
CA LEU A 118 10.07 11.56 16.84
C LEU A 118 8.55 11.77 16.77
N ALA A 119 7.76 10.72 17.01
CA ALA A 119 6.31 10.86 17.11
C ALA A 119 5.89 11.82 18.24
N ASP A 120 6.52 11.74 19.41
CA ASP A 120 6.19 12.62 20.55
C ASP A 120 6.44 14.10 20.25
N ARG A 121 7.39 14.42 19.36
CA ARG A 121 7.59 15.80 18.88
C ARG A 121 6.53 16.20 17.86
N LEU A 122 6.26 15.32 16.90
CA LEU A 122 5.33 15.56 15.79
C LEU A 122 3.87 15.69 16.25
N LEU A 123 3.51 15.07 17.37
CA LEU A 123 2.15 15.06 17.92
C LEU A 123 1.91 16.11 19.01
N ARG A 124 2.92 16.91 19.37
CA ARG A 124 2.86 17.83 20.51
C ARG A 124 1.73 18.86 20.39
N ASP A 125 1.48 19.33 19.18
CA ASP A 125 0.60 20.46 18.91
C ASP A 125 -0.73 20.04 18.21
N GLY A 126 -1.10 18.76 18.31
CA GLY A 126 -2.32 18.21 17.72
C GLY A 126 -2.08 17.47 16.40
N ASP A 127 -2.85 17.80 15.36
CA ASP A 127 -2.65 17.23 14.01
C ASP A 127 -1.18 17.43 13.59
N PRO A 128 -0.46 16.38 13.16
CA PRO A 128 0.92 16.52 12.76
C PRO A 128 1.05 17.38 11.49
N ASP A 129 2.08 18.21 11.42
CA ASP A 129 2.40 18.98 10.22
C ASP A 129 3.04 18.07 9.16
N GLU A 130 2.45 18.04 7.96
CA GLU A 130 2.88 17.14 6.88
C GLU A 130 4.35 17.39 6.47
N ALA A 131 4.78 18.66 6.41
CA ALA A 131 6.14 19.02 6.03
C ALA A 131 7.16 18.64 7.12
N GLN A 132 6.81 18.77 8.40
CA GLN A 132 7.64 18.30 9.50
C GLN A 132 7.79 16.78 9.50
N VAL A 133 6.71 16.02 9.24
CA VAL A 133 6.79 14.54 9.12
C VAL A 133 7.67 14.15 7.94
N ARG A 134 7.51 14.83 6.80
CA ARG A 134 8.35 14.65 5.63
C ARG A 134 9.82 14.84 5.99
N ASP A 135 10.18 15.90 6.70
CA ASP A 135 11.59 16.26 6.95
C ASP A 135 12.16 15.66 8.25
N ALA A 136 11.40 14.85 8.99
CA ALA A 136 11.81 14.25 10.26
C ALA A 136 13.01 13.29 10.15
N ALA A 137 13.18 12.65 8.99
CA ALA A 137 14.28 11.74 8.69
C ALA A 137 14.68 11.81 7.20
N PRO A 138 15.92 11.42 6.83
CA PRO A 138 16.33 11.26 5.43
C PRO A 138 15.34 10.36 4.66
N PRO A 139 14.87 10.77 3.46
CA PRO A 139 13.92 9.98 2.72
C PRO A 139 14.50 8.63 2.26
N PRO A 140 13.65 7.60 2.09
CA PRO A 140 14.06 6.36 1.45
C PRO A 140 14.76 6.61 0.11
N ALA A 141 15.83 5.85 -0.13
CA ALA A 141 16.67 5.95 -1.32
C ALA A 141 17.42 7.28 -1.51
N SER A 142 17.62 8.07 -0.46
CA SER A 142 18.39 9.33 -0.54
C SER A 142 19.88 9.17 -0.31
N LEU A 143 20.28 8.18 0.49
CA LEU A 143 21.66 7.84 0.79
C LEU A 143 21.95 6.44 0.25
N LEU A 144 22.25 6.38 -1.05
CA LEU A 144 22.57 5.13 -1.75
C LEU A 144 24.09 4.95 -1.82
N ASP A 145 24.62 3.83 -1.33
CA ASP A 145 26.01 3.41 -1.55
C ASP A 145 26.04 2.17 -2.48
N PRO A 146 26.68 2.25 -3.67
CA PRO A 146 26.87 1.09 -4.53
C PRO A 146 27.57 -0.09 -3.85
N LYS A 147 28.39 0.14 -2.81
CA LYS A 147 29.05 -0.93 -2.05
C LYS A 147 28.05 -1.86 -1.37
N ASP A 148 26.90 -1.33 -0.96
CA ASP A 148 25.83 -2.11 -0.33
C ASP A 148 25.14 -3.06 -1.33
N ASN A 149 25.42 -2.88 -2.63
CA ASN A 149 24.76 -3.57 -3.73
C ASN A 149 25.79 -4.19 -4.71
N GLY A 150 26.87 -4.75 -4.16
CA GLY A 150 27.90 -5.44 -4.96
C GLY A 150 28.63 -4.54 -5.95
N GLY A 151 28.79 -3.26 -5.60
CA GLY A 151 29.42 -2.23 -6.43
C GLY A 151 28.49 -1.63 -7.50
N ARG A 152 27.19 -1.92 -7.47
CA ARG A 152 26.19 -1.42 -8.44
C ARG A 152 25.25 -0.44 -7.75
N TRP A 153 24.79 0.59 -8.45
CA TRP A 153 23.68 1.39 -7.95
C TRP A 153 22.44 0.51 -7.73
N PRO A 154 21.77 0.58 -6.56
CA PRO A 154 20.46 -0.03 -6.39
C PRO A 154 19.47 0.61 -7.35
N TRP A 155 18.43 -0.13 -7.72
CA TRP A 155 17.29 0.46 -8.43
C TRP A 155 16.43 1.25 -7.44
N THR A 156 15.69 2.25 -7.91
CA THR A 156 14.82 3.08 -7.04
C THR A 156 13.34 2.94 -7.37
N THR A 157 13.04 2.44 -8.57
CA THR A 157 11.71 2.01 -8.99
C THR A 157 11.84 1.03 -10.17
N PHE A 158 10.73 0.58 -10.73
CA PHE A 158 10.71 -0.32 -11.89
C PHE A 158 9.50 -0.03 -12.79
N VAL A 159 9.49 -0.58 -14.00
CA VAL A 159 8.35 -0.51 -14.95
C VAL A 159 8.02 -1.90 -15.49
N GLY A 160 6.81 -2.08 -16.01
CA GLY A 160 6.36 -3.32 -16.63
C GLY A 160 4.96 -3.16 -17.23
N THR A 161 4.41 -4.26 -17.73
CA THR A 161 3.04 -4.35 -18.25
C THR A 161 2.35 -5.56 -17.63
N ARG A 162 1.03 -5.71 -17.81
CA ARG A 162 0.33 -6.91 -17.34
C ARG A 162 0.72 -8.15 -18.15
N GLU A 163 1.15 -7.97 -19.40
CA GLU A 163 1.42 -9.06 -20.33
C GLU A 163 2.80 -9.67 -20.10
N SER A 164 3.77 -8.88 -19.62
CA SER A 164 5.10 -9.38 -19.33
C SER A 164 5.12 -10.19 -18.05
N LEU A 165 5.91 -11.27 -18.04
CA LEU A 165 6.14 -12.10 -16.87
C LEU A 165 7.30 -11.61 -15.99
N ASP A 166 7.84 -10.42 -16.24
CA ASP A 166 8.94 -9.83 -15.48
C ASP A 166 8.77 -8.31 -15.38
N THR A 167 9.67 -7.66 -14.64
CA THR A 167 9.74 -6.21 -14.42
C THR A 167 11.10 -5.65 -14.81
N MET A 168 11.15 -4.41 -15.30
CA MET A 168 12.40 -3.72 -15.63
C MET A 168 12.82 -2.76 -14.51
N PRO A 169 13.93 -3.01 -13.80
CA PRO A 169 14.43 -2.08 -12.81
C PRO A 169 14.92 -0.78 -13.45
N ILE A 170 14.57 0.35 -12.83
CA ILE A 170 14.99 1.70 -13.20
C ILE A 170 15.88 2.27 -12.09
N LEU A 171 17.10 2.63 -12.48
CA LEU A 171 18.15 3.09 -11.56
C LEU A 171 18.06 4.60 -11.30
N PRO A 172 18.77 5.14 -10.30
CA PRO A 172 18.70 6.53 -9.87
C PRO A 172 18.81 7.58 -11.00
N ASN A 173 19.63 7.35 -12.02
CA ASN A 173 19.79 8.24 -13.17
C ASN A 173 18.82 7.98 -14.34
N GLY A 174 17.88 7.05 -14.18
CA GLY A 174 16.87 6.70 -15.17
C GLY A 174 17.29 5.61 -16.14
N ARG A 175 18.50 5.05 -16.02
CA ARG A 175 18.88 3.91 -16.85
C ARG A 175 18.10 2.65 -16.47
N SER A 176 17.91 1.79 -17.47
CA SER A 176 17.45 0.41 -17.29
C SER A 176 18.61 -0.57 -17.55
N ARG A 177 18.31 -1.87 -17.61
CA ARG A 177 19.28 -2.87 -18.08
C ARG A 177 19.49 -2.83 -19.60
N THR A 178 18.55 -2.24 -20.34
CA THR A 178 18.54 -2.21 -21.80
C THR A 178 18.89 -0.83 -22.37
N SER A 179 18.78 0.26 -21.61
CA SER A 179 19.08 1.61 -22.07
C SER A 179 19.85 2.41 -21.03
N ARG A 180 20.74 3.29 -21.49
CA ARG A 180 21.64 4.11 -20.68
C ARG A 180 21.61 5.55 -21.17
N PRO A 181 21.04 6.49 -20.39
CA PRO A 181 21.02 7.90 -20.77
C PRO A 181 22.42 8.52 -20.80
N GLU A 182 23.41 7.91 -20.11
CA GLU A 182 24.79 8.36 -20.11
C GLU A 182 25.47 8.27 -21.49
N HIS A 183 24.94 7.44 -22.40
CA HIS A 183 25.46 7.36 -23.77
C HIS A 183 25.19 8.63 -24.58
N ALA A 184 24.07 9.31 -24.31
CA ALA A 184 23.72 10.59 -24.94
C ALA A 184 24.18 11.79 -24.10
N PHE A 185 24.23 11.64 -22.78
CA PHE A 185 24.54 12.71 -21.83
C PHE A 185 25.46 12.19 -20.72
N ALA A 186 26.77 12.31 -20.91
CA ALA A 186 27.77 11.76 -20.00
C ALA A 186 27.61 12.25 -18.55
N GLU A 187 27.10 13.47 -18.34
CA GLU A 187 26.89 14.07 -17.01
C GLU A 187 25.87 13.28 -16.15
N LEU A 188 24.99 12.48 -16.77
CA LEU A 188 24.06 11.59 -16.05
C LEU A 188 24.77 10.39 -15.40
N GLY A 189 26.09 10.26 -15.57
CA GLY A 189 26.95 9.38 -14.79
C GLY A 189 27.55 10.04 -13.52
N GLU A 190 27.39 11.36 -13.34
CA GLU A 190 27.93 12.08 -12.19
C GLU A 190 27.14 11.78 -10.91
N GLU A 191 27.83 11.29 -9.88
CA GLU A 191 27.20 10.96 -8.59
C GLU A 191 26.54 12.17 -7.91
N THR A 192 27.15 13.35 -8.02
CA THR A 192 26.64 14.60 -7.46
C THR A 192 25.27 14.97 -8.04
N LEU A 193 25.09 14.74 -9.34
CA LEU A 193 23.85 15.00 -10.05
C LEU A 193 22.76 13.97 -9.65
N ILE A 194 23.14 12.70 -9.57
CA ILE A 194 22.24 11.60 -9.16
C ILE A 194 21.73 11.78 -7.73
N LYS A 195 22.59 12.21 -6.80
CA LYS A 195 22.23 12.47 -5.39
C LYS A 195 21.26 13.64 -5.22
N ARG A 196 21.13 14.52 -6.21
CA ARG A 196 20.18 15.65 -6.22
C ARG A 196 18.97 15.40 -7.12
N ARG A 197 18.65 14.13 -7.42
CA ARG A 197 17.52 13.78 -8.28
C ARG A 197 16.17 14.09 -7.61
N GLU A 198 15.22 14.43 -8.45
CA GLU A 198 13.80 14.42 -8.14
C GLU A 198 13.15 13.28 -8.92
N GLU A 199 12.18 12.60 -8.32
CA GLU A 199 11.47 11.48 -8.95
C GLU A 199 9.97 11.78 -9.01
N GLY A 200 9.28 11.16 -9.95
CA GLY A 200 7.85 11.35 -10.14
C GLY A 200 7.29 10.36 -11.15
N MET A 201 5.98 10.46 -11.38
CA MET A 201 5.24 9.65 -12.34
C MET A 201 4.57 10.56 -13.37
N LEU A 202 4.57 10.16 -14.64
CA LEU A 202 3.91 10.93 -15.69
C LEU A 202 2.38 10.79 -15.59
N GLY A 203 1.66 11.90 -15.73
CA GLY A 203 0.21 11.94 -15.54
C GLY A 203 -0.21 11.72 -14.07
N GLY A 204 0.70 11.93 -13.12
CA GLY A 204 0.45 11.81 -11.68
C GLY A 204 0.59 10.38 -11.13
N TRP A 205 0.02 9.38 -11.82
CA TRP A 205 -0.12 8.03 -11.27
C TRP A 205 0.25 6.89 -12.22
N MET A 206 0.39 7.13 -13.52
CA MET A 206 0.67 6.04 -14.47
C MET A 206 2.10 5.51 -14.23
N PRO A 207 2.39 4.21 -14.46
CA PRO A 207 3.69 3.60 -14.21
C PRO A 207 4.76 3.99 -15.26
N ALA A 208 4.83 5.28 -15.58
CA ALA A 208 5.82 5.95 -16.40
C ALA A 208 6.71 6.80 -15.50
N VAL A 209 7.93 6.32 -15.27
CA VAL A 209 8.90 6.91 -14.36
C VAL A 209 9.44 8.20 -14.95
N ARG A 210 9.47 9.25 -14.14
CA ARG A 210 10.11 10.52 -14.44
C ARG A 210 11.22 10.79 -13.45
N LYS A 211 12.39 11.22 -13.94
CA LYS A 211 13.51 11.69 -13.13
C LYS A 211 14.01 13.03 -13.64
N VAL A 212 14.22 13.96 -12.71
CA VAL A 212 14.78 15.28 -12.99
C VAL A 212 16.06 15.44 -12.22
N MET A 213 17.10 15.92 -12.90
CA MET A 213 18.43 16.08 -12.34
C MET A 213 18.96 17.47 -12.67
N ARG A 214 19.31 18.23 -11.63
CA ARG A 214 19.79 19.62 -11.74
C ARG A 214 21.17 19.75 -11.13
N ARG A 215 22.04 20.50 -11.80
CA ARG A 215 23.32 20.89 -11.19
C ARG A 215 23.06 21.98 -10.17
N GLU A 216 23.71 21.89 -9.02
CA GLU A 216 23.60 22.91 -7.97
C GLU A 216 24.07 24.27 -8.51
N GLY A 217 23.30 25.32 -8.27
CA GLY A 217 23.56 26.65 -8.83
C GLY A 217 23.04 26.89 -10.25
N GLU A 218 22.44 25.89 -10.91
CA GLU A 218 21.87 25.99 -12.26
C GLU A 218 20.37 25.68 -12.29
N PRO A 219 19.50 26.48 -11.64
CA PRO A 219 18.07 26.17 -11.52
C PRO A 219 17.35 26.08 -12.87
N ASP A 220 17.81 26.85 -13.85
CA ASP A 220 17.21 26.96 -15.18
C ASP A 220 17.76 25.91 -16.16
N SER A 221 18.59 24.96 -15.69
CA SER A 221 19.08 23.84 -16.50
C SER A 221 18.91 22.51 -15.81
N TRP A 222 18.28 21.56 -16.52
CA TRP A 222 18.03 20.23 -15.98
C TRP A 222 18.07 19.17 -17.07
N TYR A 223 18.27 17.94 -16.62
CA TYR A 223 18.01 16.74 -17.38
C TYR A 223 16.64 16.19 -16.99
N ASP A 224 15.82 15.87 -17.98
CA ASP A 224 14.52 15.22 -17.86
C ASP A 224 14.61 13.82 -18.48
N VAL A 225 14.41 12.79 -17.66
CA VAL A 225 14.39 11.39 -18.09
C VAL A 225 12.99 10.82 -17.88
N LEU A 226 12.35 10.39 -18.96
CA LEU A 226 11.08 9.64 -18.94
C LEU A 226 11.32 8.20 -19.36
N VAL A 227 10.76 7.25 -18.62
CA VAL A 227 10.83 5.82 -18.91
C VAL A 227 9.49 5.15 -18.69
N PHE A 228 8.98 4.42 -19.69
CA PHE A 228 7.78 3.60 -19.54
C PHE A 228 7.89 2.29 -20.31
N ALA A 229 7.15 1.28 -19.87
CA ALA A 229 7.10 -0.01 -20.55
C ALA A 229 6.25 0.08 -21.83
N ASP A 230 6.70 -0.58 -22.89
CA ASP A 230 5.97 -0.66 -24.15
C ASP A 230 4.79 -1.63 -24.01
N VAL A 231 3.58 -1.08 -23.90
CA VAL A 231 2.33 -1.84 -23.78
C VAL A 231 1.93 -2.57 -25.07
N ARG A 232 2.68 -2.36 -26.17
CA ARG A 232 2.49 -3.06 -27.45
C ARG A 232 3.51 -4.17 -27.66
N ALA A 233 4.51 -4.32 -26.80
CA ALA A 233 5.46 -5.41 -26.88
C ALA A 233 4.79 -6.74 -26.49
N SER A 234 5.16 -7.81 -27.20
CA SER A 234 4.64 -9.17 -26.99
C SER A 234 5.70 -10.12 -26.39
N ASP A 235 6.86 -9.59 -26.03
CA ASP A 235 7.91 -10.33 -25.35
C ASP A 235 7.41 -10.93 -24.03
N ARG A 236 7.63 -12.23 -23.86
CA ARG A 236 7.16 -12.96 -22.69
C ARG A 236 7.83 -12.50 -21.38
N PHE A 237 9.14 -12.29 -21.40
CA PHE A 237 9.93 -11.94 -20.20
C PHE A 237 10.65 -10.60 -20.32
N VAL A 238 10.91 -10.14 -21.55
CA VAL A 238 11.63 -8.89 -21.73
C VAL A 238 10.61 -7.75 -21.69
N VAL A 239 10.66 -6.94 -20.63
CA VAL A 239 9.95 -5.66 -20.63
C VAL A 239 10.68 -4.71 -21.57
N GLN A 240 10.10 -4.49 -22.74
CA GLN A 240 10.56 -3.45 -23.66
C GLN A 240 10.22 -2.08 -23.07
N THR A 241 11.12 -1.11 -23.23
CA THR A 241 10.98 0.21 -22.61
C THR A 241 11.26 1.34 -23.58
N TRP A 242 10.42 2.37 -23.52
CA TRP A 242 10.64 3.66 -24.16
C TRP A 242 11.34 4.61 -23.20
N HIS A 243 12.36 5.31 -23.70
CA HIS A 243 13.15 6.30 -22.96
C HIS A 243 13.17 7.61 -23.72
N ARG A 244 13.00 8.72 -23.01
CA ARG A 244 13.34 10.06 -23.47
C ARG A 244 14.29 10.68 -22.48
N THR A 245 15.46 11.11 -22.94
CA THR A 245 16.38 11.93 -22.15
C THR A 245 16.54 13.28 -22.83
N MET A 246 16.26 14.36 -22.10
CA MET A 246 16.28 15.71 -22.63
C MET A 246 17.09 16.62 -21.70
N LYS A 247 17.95 17.47 -22.27
CA LYS A 247 18.57 18.58 -21.55
C LYS A 247 17.84 19.86 -21.88
N VAL A 248 17.31 20.53 -20.87
CA VAL A 248 16.66 21.83 -20.99
C VAL A 248 17.59 22.89 -20.40
N LYS A 249 17.61 24.07 -21.02
CA LYS A 249 18.30 25.25 -20.49
C LYS A 249 17.52 26.50 -20.86
N ALA A 250 17.16 27.31 -19.86
CA ALA A 250 16.48 28.60 -20.03
C ALA A 250 15.25 28.52 -20.96
N GLY A 251 14.35 27.56 -20.73
CA GLY A 251 13.14 27.42 -21.54
C GLY A 251 13.30 26.68 -22.86
N ALA A 252 14.51 26.25 -23.22
CA ALA A 252 14.80 25.65 -24.53
C ALA A 252 15.41 24.25 -24.44
N ILE A 253 15.07 23.40 -25.41
CA ILE A 253 15.68 22.08 -25.58
C ILE A 253 17.09 22.26 -26.15
N VAL A 254 18.11 21.87 -25.37
CA VAL A 254 19.50 21.85 -25.82
C VAL A 254 19.78 20.61 -26.65
N ALA A 255 19.30 19.47 -26.18
CA ALA A 255 19.38 18.19 -26.89
C ALA A 255 18.34 17.22 -26.32
N VAL A 256 17.89 16.28 -27.15
CA VAL A 256 16.95 15.23 -26.78
C VAL A 256 17.34 13.92 -27.47
N HIS A 257 17.24 12.81 -26.76
CA HIS A 257 17.51 11.48 -27.25
C HIS A 257 16.36 10.54 -26.89
N TYR A 258 15.92 9.74 -27.87
CA TYR A 258 14.86 8.75 -27.72
C TYR A 258 15.43 7.35 -27.93
N THR A 259 15.02 6.40 -27.09
CA THR A 259 15.44 5.00 -27.19
C THR A 259 14.25 4.09 -26.95
N HIS A 260 14.01 3.15 -27.87
CA HIS A 260 13.16 1.98 -27.64
C HIS A 260 14.09 0.79 -27.45
N SER A 261 14.27 0.36 -26.20
CA SER A 261 15.13 -0.77 -25.77
C SER A 261 16.40 -1.03 -26.59
N TYR A 262 17.56 -1.07 -25.92
CA TYR A 262 18.87 -1.28 -26.53
C TYR A 262 19.36 -0.06 -27.33
N PRO A 263 20.69 0.19 -27.35
CA PRO A 263 21.27 1.26 -28.14
C PRO A 263 21.17 0.94 -29.64
N GLU A 264 21.40 1.98 -30.45
CA GLU A 264 21.63 1.87 -31.90
C GLU A 264 22.70 0.81 -32.20
N PHE A 265 22.45 -0.01 -33.22
CA PHE A 265 23.39 -1.02 -33.70
C PHE A 265 23.39 -1.01 -35.23
N ALA A 266 24.29 -0.22 -35.80
CA ALA A 266 24.36 0.02 -37.23
C ALA A 266 24.81 -1.25 -38.01
N PRO A 267 24.31 -1.46 -39.24
CA PRO A 267 23.36 -0.60 -39.96
C PRO A 267 21.88 -0.95 -39.70
N SER A 268 21.59 -1.95 -38.86
CA SER A 268 20.27 -2.60 -38.83
C SER A 268 19.30 -2.07 -37.77
N ARG A 269 19.80 -1.51 -36.67
CA ARG A 269 18.97 -0.92 -35.62
C ARG A 269 19.29 0.56 -35.50
N SER A 270 18.36 1.40 -35.96
CA SER A 270 18.44 2.86 -35.86
C SER A 270 17.95 3.36 -34.49
N ALA A 271 18.30 4.61 -34.15
CA ALA A 271 17.72 5.29 -33.01
C ALA A 271 16.19 5.47 -33.16
N ALA A 272 15.48 5.49 -32.03
CA ALA A 272 14.05 5.77 -32.01
C ALA A 272 13.79 7.25 -32.31
N THR A 273 12.65 7.56 -32.94
CA THR A 273 12.25 8.93 -33.25
C THR A 273 11.29 9.51 -32.19
N ALA A 274 11.11 10.83 -32.21
CA ALA A 274 10.14 11.50 -31.35
C ALA A 274 8.71 11.01 -31.62
N GLU A 275 8.34 10.87 -32.90
CA GLU A 275 7.01 10.43 -33.34
C GLU A 275 6.70 9.02 -32.83
N GLN A 276 7.67 8.10 -32.88
CA GLN A 276 7.52 6.75 -32.35
C GLN A 276 7.32 6.75 -30.83
N PHE A 277 8.13 7.53 -30.10
CA PHE A 277 8.03 7.65 -28.65
C PHE A 277 6.66 8.20 -28.22
N TYR A 278 6.19 9.29 -28.85
CA TYR A 278 4.91 9.90 -28.48
C TYR A 278 3.70 9.10 -28.98
N ALA A 279 3.80 8.35 -30.08
CA ALA A 279 2.78 7.37 -30.46
C ALA A 279 2.66 6.27 -29.41
N ALA A 280 3.79 5.72 -28.94
CA ALA A 280 3.80 4.73 -27.87
C ALA A 280 3.29 5.29 -26.53
N LEU A 281 3.53 6.58 -26.25
CA LEU A 281 3.01 7.25 -25.06
C LEU A 281 1.48 7.39 -25.10
N ILE A 282 0.88 7.64 -26.28
CA ILE A 282 -0.58 7.64 -26.47
C ILE A 282 -1.16 6.26 -26.15
N ASP A 283 -0.55 5.21 -26.71
CA ASP A 283 -0.98 3.82 -26.47
C ASP A 283 -0.83 3.44 -24.98
N PHE A 284 0.28 3.84 -24.36
CA PHE A 284 0.54 3.64 -22.93
C PHE A 284 -0.51 4.34 -22.06
N ALA A 285 -0.83 5.60 -22.34
CA ALA A 285 -1.82 6.34 -21.57
C ALA A 285 -3.21 5.71 -21.69
N ALA A 286 -3.62 5.33 -22.90
CA ALA A 286 -4.90 4.66 -23.14
C ALA A 286 -4.98 3.32 -22.38
N TYR A 287 -3.91 2.53 -22.45
CA TYR A 287 -3.80 1.24 -21.77
C TYR A 287 -4.02 1.36 -20.27
N TRP A 288 -3.31 2.26 -19.59
CA TRP A 288 -3.43 2.40 -18.13
C TRP A 288 -4.75 3.03 -17.70
N GLN A 289 -5.25 4.02 -18.44
CA GLN A 289 -6.57 4.60 -18.18
C GLN A 289 -7.68 3.54 -18.28
N GLN A 290 -7.60 2.65 -19.27
CA GLN A 290 -8.50 1.52 -19.40
C GLN A 290 -8.31 0.49 -18.28
N ALA A 291 -7.07 0.18 -17.91
CA ALA A 291 -6.75 -0.79 -16.87
C ALA A 291 -7.26 -0.39 -15.46
N LEU A 292 -7.38 0.91 -15.18
CA LEU A 292 -7.95 1.41 -13.92
C LEU A 292 -9.37 1.98 -14.08
N GLN A 293 -10.01 1.80 -15.23
CA GLN A 293 -11.37 2.28 -15.46
C GLN A 293 -12.34 1.74 -14.40
N GLY A 294 -13.19 2.62 -13.86
CA GLY A 294 -14.17 2.27 -12.83
C GLY A 294 -13.63 2.24 -11.40
N THR A 295 -12.32 2.48 -11.20
CA THR A 295 -11.78 2.69 -9.85
C THR A 295 -12.41 3.94 -9.24
N VAL A 296 -12.90 3.82 -8.00
CA VAL A 296 -13.39 4.95 -7.21
C VAL A 296 -12.37 6.07 -7.18
N GLN A 297 -12.83 7.31 -7.24
CA GLN A 297 -11.95 8.49 -7.21
C GLN A 297 -12.18 9.28 -5.94
N ALA A 298 -11.08 9.66 -5.28
CA ALA A 298 -11.08 10.60 -4.17
C ALA A 298 -10.55 11.97 -4.63
N GLN A 299 -11.00 13.01 -3.94
CA GLN A 299 -10.55 14.38 -4.15
C GLN A 299 -9.93 14.90 -2.86
N PHE A 300 -8.74 15.48 -3.00
CA PHE A 300 -7.98 16.08 -1.91
C PHE A 300 -7.39 17.42 -2.36
N PRO A 301 -6.99 18.32 -1.44
CA PRO A 301 -6.38 19.60 -1.79
C PRO A 301 -5.09 19.42 -2.60
N ASP A 302 -4.30 18.41 -2.24
CA ASP A 302 -3.18 17.92 -3.04
C ASP A 302 -3.61 16.63 -3.76
N ALA A 303 -3.76 16.70 -5.09
CA ALA A 303 -4.18 15.58 -5.94
C ALA A 303 -3.26 14.35 -5.86
N SER A 304 -1.98 14.54 -5.49
CA SER A 304 -1.01 13.44 -5.40
C SER A 304 -1.40 12.35 -4.38
N TRP A 305 -2.26 12.66 -3.40
CA TRP A 305 -2.79 11.64 -2.51
C TRP A 305 -3.67 10.63 -3.26
N ASN A 306 -4.56 11.11 -4.14
CA ASN A 306 -5.36 10.22 -4.99
C ASN A 306 -4.49 9.55 -6.07
N ASP A 307 -3.51 10.28 -6.62
CA ASP A 307 -2.58 9.71 -7.61
C ASP A 307 -1.75 8.57 -7.01
N MET A 308 -1.31 8.69 -5.76
CA MET A 308 -0.57 7.64 -5.05
C MET A 308 -1.43 6.38 -4.86
N ALA A 309 -2.72 6.53 -4.58
CA ALA A 309 -3.64 5.39 -4.52
C ALA A 309 -3.85 4.72 -5.90
N GLN A 310 -4.04 5.51 -6.96
CA GLN A 310 -4.15 4.98 -8.32
C GLN A 310 -2.86 4.27 -8.77
N PHE A 311 -1.70 4.86 -8.46
CA PHE A 311 -0.41 4.28 -8.78
C PHE A 311 -0.20 2.96 -8.06
N ALA A 312 -0.64 2.81 -6.80
CA ALA A 312 -0.57 1.53 -6.11
C ALA A 312 -1.30 0.41 -6.90
N PHE A 313 -2.49 0.69 -7.44
CA PHE A 313 -3.21 -0.27 -8.26
C PHE A 313 -2.58 -0.52 -9.64
N ALA A 314 -2.02 0.51 -10.27
CA ALA A 314 -1.23 0.31 -11.49
C ALA A 314 0.01 -0.55 -11.21
N ARG A 315 0.68 -0.31 -10.10
CA ARG A 315 1.85 -1.05 -9.62
C ARG A 315 1.51 -2.51 -9.32
N GLU A 316 0.36 -2.79 -8.72
CA GLU A 316 -0.15 -4.16 -8.56
C GLU A 316 -0.24 -4.88 -9.91
N LEU A 317 -0.87 -4.24 -10.90
CA LEU A 317 -1.02 -4.81 -12.24
C LEU A 317 0.32 -5.00 -12.97
N VAL A 318 1.31 -4.14 -12.71
CA VAL A 318 2.69 -4.32 -13.21
C VAL A 318 3.37 -5.53 -12.58
N VAL A 319 3.11 -5.80 -11.30
CA VAL A 319 3.79 -6.86 -10.56
C VAL A 319 3.11 -8.22 -10.75
N ARG A 320 1.81 -8.23 -11.09
CA ARG A 320 1.05 -9.46 -11.35
C ARG A 320 1.15 -9.87 -12.82
N PRO A 321 1.88 -10.95 -13.18
CA PRO A 321 1.87 -11.47 -14.54
C PRO A 321 0.45 -11.84 -14.97
N GLY A 322 0.05 -11.48 -16.19
CA GLY A 322 -1.34 -11.61 -16.68
C GLY A 322 -2.32 -10.60 -16.06
N GLY A 323 -1.89 -9.83 -15.06
CA GLY A 323 -2.72 -8.94 -14.25
C GLY A 323 -3.42 -9.62 -13.08
N ASP A 324 -3.28 -10.94 -12.89
CA ASP A 324 -3.96 -11.69 -11.82
C ASP A 324 -3.01 -12.55 -10.98
N TYR A 325 -1.95 -13.11 -11.56
CA TYR A 325 -1.02 -14.01 -10.88
C TYR A 325 -0.20 -13.26 -9.81
N PRO A 326 -0.19 -13.69 -8.53
CA PRO A 326 0.47 -12.97 -7.44
C PRO A 326 1.99 -13.04 -7.53
N LYS A 327 2.61 -11.92 -7.14
CA LYS A 327 4.03 -11.82 -6.83
C LYS A 327 4.20 -10.96 -5.59
N TYR A 328 5.06 -11.40 -4.67
CA TYR A 328 5.27 -10.69 -3.41
C TYR A 328 6.06 -9.39 -3.61
N GLY A 329 7.21 -9.47 -4.27
CA GLY A 329 8.01 -8.31 -4.68
C GLY A 329 8.21 -8.23 -6.19
N ALA A 330 9.30 -7.57 -6.59
CA ALA A 330 9.71 -7.37 -7.99
C ALA A 330 11.25 -7.30 -8.04
N VAL A 331 11.85 -7.58 -9.20
CA VAL A 331 13.31 -7.50 -9.46
C VAL A 331 14.18 -8.48 -8.64
N GLU A 332 14.15 -8.44 -7.31
CA GLU A 332 14.88 -9.35 -6.43
C GLU A 332 14.32 -10.76 -6.51
N ARG A 333 15.15 -11.75 -6.87
CA ARG A 333 14.75 -13.16 -6.95
C ARG A 333 14.19 -13.70 -5.63
N ASP A 334 14.73 -13.25 -4.50
CA ASP A 334 14.28 -13.71 -3.19
C ASP A 334 12.87 -13.23 -2.85
N TYR A 335 12.37 -12.16 -3.49
CA TYR A 335 11.03 -11.61 -3.27
C TYR A 335 10.08 -11.84 -4.46
N TYR A 336 10.62 -12.02 -5.67
CA TYR A 336 9.86 -12.34 -6.88
C TYR A 336 9.67 -13.86 -7.10
N GLY A 337 10.39 -14.67 -6.31
CA GLY A 337 10.39 -16.12 -6.40
C GLY A 337 9.01 -16.75 -6.29
N ASN A 338 8.80 -17.87 -6.99
CA ASN A 338 7.51 -18.55 -6.98
C ASN A 338 7.17 -19.20 -5.62
N GLU A 339 8.16 -19.33 -4.74
CA GLU A 339 8.02 -19.91 -3.41
C GLU A 339 7.12 -19.05 -2.47
N TYR A 340 6.80 -17.82 -2.87
CA TYR A 340 6.00 -16.85 -2.12
C TYR A 340 4.65 -16.55 -2.79
N ASP A 341 4.33 -17.16 -3.93
CA ASP A 341 3.14 -16.77 -4.71
C ASP A 341 1.83 -17.12 -3.98
N GLY A 342 1.84 -18.15 -3.14
CA GLY A 342 0.74 -18.51 -2.24
C GLY A 342 0.71 -17.75 -0.91
N PHE A 343 1.56 -16.73 -0.73
CA PHE A 343 1.66 -16.02 0.54
C PHE A 343 0.38 -15.24 0.86
N GLN A 344 -0.18 -15.50 2.05
CA GLN A 344 -1.48 -14.97 2.47
C GLN A 344 -1.52 -13.44 2.47
N ASP A 345 -0.46 -12.75 2.90
CA ASP A 345 -0.44 -11.27 2.94
C ASP A 345 -0.53 -10.62 1.55
N THR A 346 0.06 -11.24 0.53
CA THR A 346 -0.10 -10.80 -0.88
C THR A 346 -1.55 -10.87 -1.32
N PHE A 347 -2.27 -11.92 -0.90
CA PHE A 347 -3.69 -12.08 -1.19
C PHE A 347 -4.56 -11.12 -0.38
N THR A 348 -4.42 -11.07 0.95
CA THR A 348 -5.32 -10.32 1.83
C THR A 348 -5.19 -8.82 1.62
N SER A 349 -3.98 -8.27 1.50
CA SER A 349 -3.75 -6.84 1.25
C SER A 349 -4.35 -6.38 -0.09
N SER A 350 -4.10 -7.13 -1.16
CA SER A 350 -4.61 -6.88 -2.50
C SER A 350 -6.13 -6.97 -2.57
N LEU A 351 -6.72 -8.06 -2.02
CA LEU A 351 -8.17 -8.24 -1.99
C LEU A 351 -8.83 -7.09 -1.23
N TYR A 352 -8.27 -6.72 -0.06
CA TYR A 352 -8.84 -5.67 0.78
C TYR A 352 -8.80 -4.31 0.08
N ALA A 353 -7.65 -3.89 -0.46
CA ALA A 353 -7.52 -2.61 -1.14
C ALA A 353 -8.42 -2.52 -2.39
N ASN A 354 -8.49 -3.58 -3.19
CA ASN A 354 -9.37 -3.59 -4.38
C ASN A 354 -10.86 -3.53 -4.00
N LEU A 355 -11.29 -4.20 -2.92
CA LEU A 355 -12.67 -4.10 -2.42
C LEU A 355 -13.02 -2.69 -1.95
N GLU A 356 -12.14 -2.07 -1.18
CA GLU A 356 -12.29 -0.73 -0.61
C GLU A 356 -12.43 0.37 -1.68
N TRP A 357 -11.84 0.16 -2.86
CA TRP A 357 -11.84 1.10 -3.99
C TRP A 357 -12.76 0.70 -5.16
N GLY A 358 -13.66 -0.26 -4.95
CA GLY A 358 -14.66 -0.66 -5.95
C GLY A 358 -14.09 -1.39 -7.16
N ARG A 359 -12.84 -1.86 -7.09
CA ARG A 359 -12.17 -2.62 -8.15
C ARG A 359 -12.59 -4.09 -8.11
N PHE A 360 -13.90 -4.34 -8.15
CA PHE A 360 -14.49 -5.66 -7.90
C PHE A 360 -14.08 -6.71 -8.92
N ALA A 361 -13.86 -6.33 -10.18
CA ALA A 361 -13.34 -7.24 -11.19
C ALA A 361 -11.93 -7.75 -10.84
N GLN A 362 -11.05 -6.86 -10.38
CA GLN A 362 -9.71 -7.23 -9.94
C GLN A 362 -9.76 -8.04 -8.63
N ALA A 363 -10.60 -7.63 -7.67
CA ALA A 363 -10.81 -8.40 -6.43
C ALA A 363 -11.28 -9.83 -6.72
N ALA A 364 -12.19 -10.01 -7.68
CA ALA A 364 -12.65 -11.32 -8.13
C ALA A 364 -11.53 -12.15 -8.79
N ALA A 365 -10.69 -11.53 -9.63
CA ALA A 365 -9.56 -12.21 -10.27
C ALA A 365 -8.51 -12.66 -9.24
N VAL A 366 -8.19 -11.81 -8.27
CA VAL A 366 -7.29 -12.14 -7.14
C VAL A 366 -7.85 -13.29 -6.30
N LEU A 367 -9.16 -13.26 -6.00
CA LEU A 367 -9.84 -14.32 -5.26
C LEU A 367 -9.84 -15.65 -6.01
N ASP A 368 -10.24 -15.64 -7.28
CA ASP A 368 -10.26 -16.85 -8.11
C ASP A 368 -8.87 -17.46 -8.18
N ASN A 369 -7.86 -16.67 -8.56
CA ASN A 369 -6.50 -17.14 -8.70
C ASN A 369 -5.98 -17.76 -7.39
N TYR A 370 -6.21 -17.09 -6.26
CA TYR A 370 -5.76 -17.59 -4.96
C TYR A 370 -6.41 -18.92 -4.58
N PHE A 371 -7.74 -19.03 -4.69
CA PHE A 371 -8.45 -20.26 -4.33
C PHE A 371 -8.29 -21.39 -5.35
N ASP A 372 -8.08 -21.08 -6.63
CA ASP A 372 -7.91 -22.08 -7.68
C ASP A 372 -6.47 -22.65 -7.70
N ALA A 373 -5.45 -21.79 -7.53
CA ALA A 373 -4.05 -22.19 -7.68
C ALA A 373 -3.31 -22.43 -6.36
N PHE A 374 -3.72 -21.79 -5.26
CA PHE A 374 -2.93 -21.76 -4.03
C PHE A 374 -3.63 -22.35 -2.82
N ILE A 375 -4.96 -22.37 -2.73
CA ILE A 375 -5.63 -23.06 -1.61
C ILE A 375 -5.89 -24.53 -1.96
N GLN A 376 -5.42 -25.44 -1.09
CA GLN A 376 -5.66 -26.88 -1.20
C GLN A 376 -7.06 -27.25 -0.68
N ASP A 377 -7.50 -28.49 -0.95
CA ASP A 377 -8.83 -28.97 -0.53
C ASP A 377 -8.99 -29.05 1.00
N ASP A 378 -7.88 -29.12 1.75
CA ASP A 378 -7.85 -29.05 3.21
C ASP A 378 -7.85 -27.61 3.77
N GLY A 379 -7.90 -26.60 2.90
CA GLY A 379 -7.92 -25.19 3.26
C GLY A 379 -6.53 -24.59 3.51
N LEU A 380 -5.45 -25.36 3.42
CA LEU A 380 -4.08 -24.83 3.56
C LEU A 380 -3.63 -24.11 2.28
N PRO A 381 -2.90 -22.98 2.40
CA PRO A 381 -2.25 -22.37 1.26
C PRO A 381 -1.02 -23.18 0.83
N ASN A 382 -0.74 -23.17 -0.47
CA ASN A 382 0.51 -23.62 -1.07
C ASN A 382 1.59 -22.56 -0.80
N MET A 383 2.00 -22.49 0.46
CA MET A 383 3.00 -21.60 0.99
C MET A 383 3.81 -22.34 2.05
N ARG A 384 5.12 -22.08 2.11
CA ARG A 384 6.04 -22.80 3.01
C ARG A 384 5.69 -22.72 4.49
N GLY A 385 5.04 -21.65 4.94
CA GLY A 385 4.64 -21.44 6.33
C GLY A 385 3.32 -20.70 6.38
N PRO A 386 2.17 -21.37 6.56
CA PRO A 386 0.90 -20.67 6.75
C PRO A 386 0.86 -19.97 8.11
N GLU A 387 0.27 -18.78 8.14
CA GLU A 387 0.09 -17.99 9.34
C GLU A 387 -1.32 -18.17 9.89
N VAL A 388 -1.43 -18.47 11.19
CA VAL A 388 -2.73 -18.82 11.78
C VAL A 388 -3.70 -17.63 11.75
N GLY A 389 -3.23 -16.42 12.05
CA GLY A 389 -4.04 -15.21 12.00
C GLY A 389 -4.66 -14.96 10.62
N GLN A 390 -3.88 -15.17 9.55
CA GLN A 390 -4.29 -14.90 8.18
C GLN A 390 -5.42 -15.79 7.66
N PHE A 391 -5.64 -16.98 8.23
CA PHE A 391 -6.86 -17.77 7.94
C PHE A 391 -8.12 -17.03 8.41
N GLY A 392 -8.07 -16.43 9.61
CA GLY A 392 -9.16 -15.62 10.14
C GLY A 392 -9.42 -14.37 9.31
N LEU A 393 -8.35 -13.64 8.92
CA LEU A 393 -8.47 -12.48 8.04
C LEU A 393 -9.05 -12.86 6.67
N THR A 394 -8.62 -13.98 6.10
CA THR A 394 -9.16 -14.51 4.83
C THR A 394 -10.68 -14.72 4.92
N LEU A 395 -11.17 -15.40 5.96
CA LEU A 395 -12.60 -15.62 6.17
C LEU A 395 -13.39 -14.30 6.29
N SER A 396 -12.84 -13.31 7.00
CA SER A 396 -13.43 -11.98 7.13
C SER A 396 -13.51 -11.24 5.78
N LEU A 397 -12.44 -11.28 4.98
CA LEU A 397 -12.42 -10.65 3.66
C LEU A 397 -13.36 -11.32 2.65
N LEU A 398 -13.57 -12.64 2.72
CA LEU A 398 -14.58 -13.32 1.91
C LEU A 398 -16.00 -12.86 2.27
N ALA A 399 -16.29 -12.69 3.56
CA ALA A 399 -17.57 -12.13 4.00
C ALA A 399 -17.74 -10.68 3.52
N ARG A 400 -16.67 -9.87 3.57
CA ARG A 400 -16.66 -8.50 3.03
C ARG A 400 -16.87 -8.49 1.52
N TYR A 401 -16.20 -9.37 0.77
CA TYR A 401 -16.40 -9.56 -0.67
C TYR A 401 -17.89 -9.76 -0.97
N LEU A 402 -18.53 -10.73 -0.31
CA LEU A 402 -19.96 -11.00 -0.55
C LEU A 402 -20.84 -9.79 -0.23
N ARG A 403 -20.57 -9.07 0.85
CA ARG A 403 -21.35 -7.88 1.23
C ARG A 403 -21.24 -6.73 0.23
N TYR A 404 -20.08 -6.61 -0.42
CA TYR A 404 -19.80 -5.52 -1.37
C TYR A 404 -20.27 -5.86 -2.78
N THR A 405 -20.18 -7.12 -3.19
CA THR A 405 -20.45 -7.55 -4.58
C THR A 405 -21.78 -8.29 -4.75
N GLY A 406 -22.26 -8.95 -3.70
CA GLY A 406 -23.39 -9.89 -3.79
C GLY A 406 -23.08 -11.18 -4.57
N ASP A 407 -21.82 -11.42 -4.98
CA ASP A 407 -21.43 -12.56 -5.82
C ASP A 407 -21.30 -13.87 -5.01
N ALA A 408 -22.45 -14.36 -4.54
CA ALA A 408 -22.57 -15.65 -3.88
C ALA A 408 -22.17 -16.85 -4.78
N PRO A 409 -22.51 -16.90 -6.09
CA PRO A 409 -22.11 -18.00 -6.96
C PRO A 409 -20.60 -18.25 -6.97
N ARG A 410 -19.78 -17.20 -7.00
CA ARG A 410 -18.32 -17.33 -6.96
C ARG A 410 -17.81 -17.95 -5.66
N LEU A 411 -18.31 -17.50 -4.51
CA LEU A 411 -17.92 -18.07 -3.22
C LEU A 411 -18.43 -19.50 -3.04
N ARG A 412 -19.63 -19.82 -3.55
CA ARG A 412 -20.16 -21.19 -3.55
C ARG A 412 -19.27 -22.17 -4.30
N ARG A 413 -18.67 -21.75 -5.42
CA ARG A 413 -17.72 -22.57 -6.20
C ARG A 413 -16.58 -23.12 -5.35
N VAL A 414 -16.09 -22.33 -4.39
CA VAL A 414 -14.95 -22.66 -3.52
C VAL A 414 -15.36 -22.93 -2.07
N LEU A 415 -16.67 -23.10 -1.81
CA LEU A 415 -17.23 -23.27 -0.46
C LEU A 415 -16.56 -24.40 0.35
N PRO A 416 -16.22 -25.57 -0.24
CA PRO A 416 -15.51 -26.61 0.51
C PRO A 416 -14.16 -26.14 1.07
N LYS A 417 -13.39 -25.36 0.31
CA LYS A 417 -12.09 -24.81 0.75
C LYS A 417 -12.28 -23.74 1.85
N ILE A 418 -13.35 -22.94 1.75
CA ILE A 418 -13.72 -21.98 2.80
C ILE A 418 -14.08 -22.71 4.10
N ALA A 419 -14.90 -23.77 4.00
CA ALA A 419 -15.28 -24.61 5.14
C ALA A 419 -14.06 -25.29 5.77
N ALA A 420 -13.15 -25.83 4.95
CA ALA A 420 -11.93 -26.47 5.42
C ALA A 420 -11.00 -25.49 6.16
N THR A 421 -10.87 -24.26 5.65
CA THR A 421 -10.14 -23.17 6.32
C THR A 421 -10.71 -22.88 7.71
N ALA A 422 -12.04 -22.76 7.84
CA ALA A 422 -12.69 -22.54 9.13
C ALA A 422 -12.56 -23.76 10.06
N GLN A 423 -12.57 -24.98 9.50
CA GLN A 423 -12.42 -26.23 10.23
C GLN A 423 -11.01 -26.41 10.80
N LEU A 424 -9.97 -25.97 10.09
CA LEU A 424 -8.59 -25.93 10.60
C LEU A 424 -8.52 -25.12 11.90
N LEU A 425 -9.11 -23.91 11.91
CA LEU A 425 -9.18 -23.08 13.12
C LEU A 425 -9.96 -23.76 14.25
N CYS A 426 -11.02 -24.51 13.93
CA CYS A 426 -11.75 -25.30 14.92
C CYS A 426 -10.86 -26.37 15.55
N ALA A 427 -10.09 -27.09 14.73
CA ALA A 427 -9.16 -28.13 15.19
C ALA A 427 -8.06 -27.55 16.08
N LEU A 428 -7.47 -26.39 15.71
CA LEU A 428 -6.50 -25.69 16.54
C LEU A 428 -7.09 -25.25 17.88
N HIS A 429 -8.35 -24.79 17.89
CA HIS A 429 -9.04 -24.43 19.13
C HIS A 429 -9.33 -25.67 19.99
N ASP A 430 -9.67 -26.82 19.40
CA ASP A 430 -9.86 -28.07 20.14
C ASP A 430 -8.57 -28.54 20.82
N GLN A 431 -7.43 -28.44 20.13
CA GLN A 431 -6.12 -28.70 20.72
C GLN A 431 -5.84 -27.75 21.90
N ALA A 432 -6.16 -26.45 21.75
CA ALA A 432 -5.98 -25.47 22.81
C ALA A 432 -6.87 -25.75 24.04
N LEU A 433 -8.10 -26.22 23.83
CA LEU A 433 -9.03 -26.58 24.92
C LEU A 433 -8.64 -27.87 25.64
N ALA A 434 -7.94 -28.79 24.96
CA ALA A 434 -7.42 -30.02 25.54
C ALA A 434 -6.23 -29.79 26.49
N LEU A 435 -5.58 -28.62 26.43
CA LEU A 435 -4.49 -28.27 27.35
C LEU A 435 -4.99 -28.19 28.80
N PRO A 436 -4.13 -28.48 29.81
CA PRO A 436 -4.48 -28.28 31.22
C PRO A 436 -4.94 -26.84 31.48
N ARG A 437 -5.95 -26.62 32.32
CA ARG A 437 -6.47 -25.29 32.66
C ARG A 437 -5.41 -24.34 33.25
N THR A 438 -4.34 -24.89 33.81
CA THR A 438 -3.19 -24.15 34.36
C THR A 438 -2.19 -23.70 33.29
N ALA A 439 -2.24 -24.26 32.07
CA ALA A 439 -1.36 -23.85 30.99
C ALA A 439 -1.71 -22.44 30.51
N HIS A 440 -0.71 -21.59 30.32
CA HIS A 440 -0.89 -20.21 29.86
C HIS A 440 -1.70 -20.13 28.56
N GLY A 441 -1.47 -21.07 27.64
CA GLY A 441 -2.15 -21.16 26.36
C GLY A 441 -3.50 -21.89 26.37
N HIS A 442 -4.03 -22.36 27.51
CA HIS A 442 -5.32 -23.07 27.55
C HIS A 442 -6.42 -22.22 26.89
N GLY A 443 -7.10 -22.80 25.90
CA GLY A 443 -8.17 -22.15 25.14
C GLY A 443 -7.74 -21.02 24.21
N LEU A 444 -6.44 -20.82 23.95
CA LEU A 444 -5.90 -19.89 22.94
C LEU A 444 -5.24 -20.68 21.80
N LEU A 445 -5.48 -20.28 20.55
CA LEU A 445 -4.95 -21.00 19.40
C LEU A 445 -3.43 -20.90 19.35
N HIS A 446 -2.78 -22.06 19.34
CA HIS A 446 -1.34 -22.16 19.09
C HIS A 446 -1.08 -22.26 17.59
N GLY A 447 0.00 -21.63 17.15
CA GLY A 447 0.51 -21.77 15.79
C GLY A 447 1.45 -20.64 15.42
N TRP A 448 2.02 -20.72 14.22
CA TRP A 448 2.90 -19.68 13.72
C TRP A 448 2.14 -18.37 13.51
N ASN A 449 2.73 -17.30 14.02
CA ASN A 449 2.32 -15.93 13.73
C ASN A 449 3.13 -15.32 12.58
N GLU A 450 4.10 -16.01 11.99
CA GLU A 450 4.96 -15.50 10.91
C GLU A 450 5.37 -16.68 10.00
N SER A 451 5.25 -16.50 8.70
CA SER A 451 5.60 -17.49 7.66
C SER A 451 7.06 -17.92 7.73
N ASP A 452 7.97 -17.01 8.10
CA ASP A 452 9.40 -17.30 8.21
C ASP A 452 9.77 -18.26 9.34
N ALA A 453 8.86 -18.53 10.29
CA ALA A 453 9.10 -19.51 11.35
C ALA A 453 9.55 -20.86 10.79
N CYS A 454 9.03 -21.28 9.62
CA CYS A 454 9.35 -22.57 9.01
C CYS A 454 10.77 -22.68 8.43
N LEU A 455 11.50 -21.57 8.26
CA LEU A 455 12.87 -21.57 7.73
C LEU A 455 13.94 -21.85 8.79
N PHE A 456 13.55 -21.81 10.06
CA PHE A 456 14.48 -21.99 11.17
C PHE A 456 14.63 -23.48 11.52
N PRO A 457 15.78 -23.88 12.10
CA PRO A 457 16.04 -25.29 12.43
C PRO A 457 15.00 -25.94 13.34
N ASP A 458 14.39 -25.18 14.26
CA ASP A 458 13.29 -25.62 15.11
C ASP A 458 12.10 -24.65 14.98
N PRO A 459 11.17 -24.90 14.04
CA PRO A 459 10.02 -24.04 13.85
C PRO A 459 8.96 -24.26 14.95
N SER A 460 9.06 -25.32 15.77
CA SER A 460 8.10 -25.59 16.85
C SER A 460 8.19 -24.56 17.97
N LEU A 461 9.32 -23.84 18.07
CA LEU A 461 9.53 -22.75 19.01
C LEU A 461 8.46 -21.67 18.91
N TRP A 462 8.01 -21.35 17.69
CA TRP A 462 6.97 -20.33 17.45
C TRP A 462 5.58 -20.94 17.23
N TRP A 463 5.39 -22.23 17.51
CA TRP A 463 4.03 -22.80 17.59
C TRP A 463 3.40 -22.47 18.95
N LYS A 464 3.01 -21.21 19.13
CA LYS A 464 2.71 -20.61 20.44
C LYS A 464 1.35 -19.90 20.46
N PRO A 465 0.77 -19.64 21.64
CA PRO A 465 -0.54 -19.00 21.78
C PRO A 465 -0.44 -17.48 21.64
N TYR A 466 0.08 -16.99 20.51
CA TYR A 466 0.09 -15.56 20.23
C TYR A 466 -1.34 -15.01 20.24
N PHE A 467 -1.53 -13.85 20.86
CA PHE A 467 -2.86 -13.27 21.00
C PHE A 467 -3.51 -12.98 19.63
N ALA A 468 -2.71 -12.59 18.63
CA ALA A 468 -3.15 -12.37 17.24
C ALA A 468 -3.88 -13.57 16.62
N ASN A 469 -3.33 -14.79 16.78
CA ASN A 469 -3.90 -16.02 16.23
C ASN A 469 -5.36 -16.19 16.68
N SER A 470 -5.61 -15.96 17.97
CA SER A 470 -6.94 -16.06 18.55
C SER A 470 -7.82 -14.88 18.14
N ALA A 471 -7.27 -13.67 18.08
CA ALA A 471 -8.00 -12.45 17.74
C ALA A 471 -8.55 -12.47 16.30
N LEU A 472 -7.70 -12.76 15.32
CA LEU A 472 -8.13 -12.86 13.92
C LEU A 472 -9.05 -14.07 13.68
N THR A 473 -8.88 -15.16 14.42
CA THR A 473 -9.81 -16.30 14.37
C THR A 473 -11.22 -15.90 14.83
N ILE A 474 -11.35 -15.14 15.93
CA ILE A 474 -12.64 -14.61 16.38
C ILE A 474 -13.29 -13.78 15.27
N ARG A 475 -12.52 -12.84 14.68
CA ARG A 475 -12.98 -11.98 13.58
C ARG A 475 -13.47 -12.81 12.39
N GLY A 476 -12.66 -13.77 11.94
CA GLY A 476 -12.99 -14.63 10.80
C GLY A 476 -14.26 -15.43 11.01
N TRP A 477 -14.42 -16.07 12.18
CA TRP A 477 -15.63 -16.83 12.51
C TRP A 477 -16.88 -15.97 12.61
N GLU A 478 -16.80 -14.79 13.25
CA GLU A 478 -17.95 -13.90 13.39
C GLU A 478 -18.43 -13.37 12.05
N ASP A 479 -17.51 -13.00 11.16
CA ASP A 479 -17.86 -12.41 9.87
C ASP A 479 -18.38 -13.46 8.88
N ILE A 480 -17.72 -14.63 8.76
CA ILE A 480 -18.15 -15.69 7.83
C ILE A 480 -19.46 -16.32 8.27
N ALA A 481 -19.69 -16.50 9.58
CA ALA A 481 -20.94 -17.06 10.10
C ALA A 481 -22.16 -16.19 9.73
N GLN A 482 -22.00 -14.87 9.65
CA GLN A 482 -23.08 -13.94 9.29
C GLN A 482 -23.54 -14.09 7.83
N VAL A 483 -22.67 -14.59 6.95
CA VAL A 483 -22.96 -14.74 5.51
C VAL A 483 -23.11 -16.21 5.08
N TRP A 484 -22.84 -17.16 5.97
CA TRP A 484 -22.74 -18.58 5.65
C TRP A 484 -24.02 -19.16 5.03
N SER A 485 -25.18 -18.77 5.55
CA SER A 485 -26.48 -19.21 5.00
C SER A 485 -26.75 -18.67 3.59
N THR A 486 -26.20 -17.49 3.23
CA THR A 486 -26.29 -16.95 1.87
C THR A 486 -25.46 -17.77 0.88
N LEU A 487 -24.49 -18.54 1.36
CA LEU A 487 -23.65 -19.44 0.59
C LEU A 487 -24.16 -20.88 0.59
N ASP A 488 -25.39 -21.12 1.06
CA ASP A 488 -25.98 -22.45 1.28
C ASP A 488 -25.21 -23.32 2.29
N GLY A 489 -24.42 -22.68 3.16
CA GLY A 489 -23.71 -23.33 4.25
C GLY A 489 -24.63 -23.74 5.40
N ASP A 490 -24.24 -24.80 6.12
CA ASP A 490 -25.02 -25.33 7.24
C ASP A 490 -25.15 -24.32 8.41
N ALA A 491 -26.39 -24.04 8.82
CA ALA A 491 -26.66 -23.10 9.91
C ALA A 491 -26.11 -23.57 11.26
N GLY A 492 -25.99 -24.90 11.46
CA GLY A 492 -25.37 -25.49 12.65
C GLY A 492 -23.88 -25.15 12.77
N GLN A 493 -23.14 -25.22 11.66
CA GLN A 493 -21.73 -24.79 11.57
C GLN A 493 -21.58 -23.31 11.89
N ALA A 494 -22.38 -22.44 11.27
CA ALA A 494 -22.36 -21.00 11.55
C ALA A 494 -22.61 -20.70 13.04
N ALA A 495 -23.61 -21.35 13.64
CA ALA A 495 -23.90 -21.21 15.06
C ALA A 495 -22.76 -21.77 15.94
N GLN A 496 -22.06 -22.82 15.50
CA GLN A 496 -20.89 -23.36 16.19
C GLN A 496 -19.73 -22.36 16.18
N TRP A 497 -19.42 -21.74 15.04
CA TRP A 497 -18.38 -20.72 14.93
C TRP A 497 -18.68 -19.51 15.82
N GLN A 498 -19.92 -19.03 15.85
CA GLN A 498 -20.32 -17.94 16.75
C GLN A 498 -20.13 -18.30 18.23
N ARG A 499 -20.50 -19.53 18.64
CA ARG A 499 -20.26 -20.00 20.02
C ARG A 499 -18.78 -20.08 20.35
N ARG A 500 -17.96 -20.63 19.44
CA ARG A 500 -16.50 -20.72 19.61
C ARG A 500 -15.86 -19.34 19.68
N ALA A 501 -16.27 -18.40 18.82
CA ALA A 501 -15.79 -17.02 18.83
C ALA A 501 -16.07 -16.34 20.18
N LYS A 502 -17.28 -16.49 20.73
CA LYS A 502 -17.63 -15.96 22.07
C LYS A 502 -16.76 -16.56 23.18
N GLN A 503 -16.57 -17.88 23.16
CA GLN A 503 -15.72 -18.58 24.13
C GLN A 503 -14.27 -18.12 24.05
N LEU A 504 -13.72 -18.06 22.84
CA LEU A 504 -12.35 -17.65 22.56
C LEU A 504 -12.11 -16.19 22.92
N ARG A 505 -13.05 -15.29 22.62
CA ARG A 505 -13.01 -13.86 23.00
C ARG A 505 -12.93 -13.69 24.51
N THR A 506 -13.79 -14.39 25.25
CA THR A 506 -13.79 -14.36 26.72
C THR A 506 -12.44 -14.83 27.27
N ARG A 507 -11.87 -15.89 26.69
CA ARG A 507 -10.56 -16.41 27.11
C ARG A 507 -9.41 -15.46 26.74
N LEU A 508 -9.43 -14.89 25.53
CA LEU A 508 -8.46 -13.92 25.04
C LEU A 508 -8.40 -12.69 25.96
N GLU A 509 -9.56 -12.10 26.26
CA GLU A 509 -9.63 -10.94 27.15
C GLU A 509 -9.11 -11.27 28.55
N ALA A 510 -9.57 -12.38 29.15
CA ALA A 510 -9.11 -12.80 30.47
C ALA A 510 -7.60 -13.05 30.52
N SER A 511 -7.05 -13.68 29.47
CA SER A 511 -5.61 -13.93 29.36
C SER A 511 -4.81 -12.65 29.20
N LEU A 512 -5.21 -11.74 28.30
CA LEU A 512 -4.56 -10.44 28.14
C LEU A 512 -4.54 -9.65 29.45
N ARG A 513 -5.69 -9.52 30.13
CA ARG A 513 -5.79 -8.81 31.42
C ARG A 513 -4.87 -9.39 32.49
N ALA A 514 -4.76 -10.73 32.55
CA ALA A 514 -3.88 -11.41 33.50
C ALA A 514 -2.39 -11.24 33.21
N ASN A 515 -2.02 -10.90 31.97
CA ASN A 515 -0.63 -10.74 31.53
C ASN A 515 -0.20 -9.26 31.40
N VAL A 516 -1.05 -8.31 31.81
CA VAL A 516 -0.65 -6.89 31.88
C VAL A 516 0.35 -6.70 33.02
N ARG A 517 1.56 -6.34 32.66
CA ARG A 517 2.64 -5.90 33.55
C ARG A 517 2.48 -4.43 33.90
N ARG A 518 1.91 -4.18 35.08
CA ARG A 518 1.66 -2.83 35.63
C ARG A 518 2.85 -2.25 36.41
N ASP A 519 3.90 -3.05 36.58
CA ASP A 519 5.19 -2.63 37.13
C ASP A 519 6.01 -1.77 36.15
N LEU A 520 5.64 -1.77 34.86
CA LEU A 520 6.24 -0.96 33.81
C LEU A 520 5.39 0.28 33.48
N SER A 521 6.03 1.31 32.92
CA SER A 521 5.36 2.55 32.52
C SER A 521 5.74 2.92 31.07
N PRO A 522 4.77 2.98 30.12
CA PRO A 522 3.37 2.60 30.29
C PRO A 522 3.22 1.10 30.60
N PRO A 523 2.05 0.64 31.10
CA PRO A 523 1.78 -0.78 31.30
C PRO A 523 2.11 -1.61 30.07
N TYR A 524 2.76 -2.75 30.27
CA TYR A 524 3.26 -3.60 29.20
C TYR A 524 2.42 -4.88 29.08
N VAL A 525 2.24 -5.38 27.87
CA VAL A 525 1.69 -6.72 27.62
C VAL A 525 2.49 -7.35 26.50
N GLY A 526 3.03 -8.56 26.70
CA GLY A 526 3.78 -9.29 25.68
C GLY A 526 2.89 -9.81 24.54
N PRO A 527 3.47 -10.29 23.43
CA PRO A 527 2.72 -10.81 22.27
C PRO A 527 2.02 -12.15 22.54
N LEU A 528 2.41 -12.86 23.59
CA LEU A 528 1.84 -14.12 24.05
C LEU A 528 1.81 -14.19 25.61
N PRO A 529 0.94 -15.02 26.22
CA PRO A 529 0.82 -15.12 27.67
C PRO A 529 2.04 -15.80 28.31
N GLY A 530 2.34 -15.44 29.57
CA GLY A 530 3.43 -16.00 30.36
C GLY A 530 4.80 -15.35 30.13
N THR A 531 4.87 -14.30 29.31
CA THR A 531 6.12 -13.56 29.04
C THR A 531 6.55 -12.75 30.26
N THR A 532 7.84 -12.83 30.59
CA THR A 532 8.45 -12.11 31.74
C THR A 532 9.40 -11.00 31.28
N LEU A 533 9.94 -11.09 30.07
CA LEU A 533 10.76 -10.07 29.44
C LEU A 533 9.91 -9.20 28.50
N THR A 534 10.28 -7.93 28.33
CA THR A 534 9.77 -7.15 27.19
C THR A 534 10.29 -7.74 25.89
N PHE A 535 9.61 -7.50 24.77
CA PHE A 535 10.04 -8.04 23.48
C PHE A 535 11.47 -7.59 23.11
N ARG A 536 11.88 -6.35 23.43
CA ARG A 536 13.25 -5.88 23.21
C ARG A 536 14.26 -6.63 24.08
N GLN A 537 13.92 -6.87 25.35
CA GLN A 537 14.76 -7.64 26.27
C GLN A 537 14.91 -9.09 25.80
N SER A 538 13.80 -9.74 25.42
CA SER A 538 13.78 -11.11 24.90
C SER A 538 14.64 -11.23 23.64
N LEU A 539 14.47 -10.33 22.66
CA LEU A 539 15.28 -10.32 21.43
C LEU A 539 16.79 -10.11 21.67
N LEU A 540 17.18 -9.44 22.76
CA LEU A 540 18.58 -9.26 23.13
C LEU A 540 19.16 -10.47 23.88
N GLN A 541 18.35 -11.07 24.77
CA GLN A 541 18.81 -12.07 25.75
C GLN A 541 18.62 -13.51 25.26
N GLU A 542 17.67 -13.76 24.37
CA GLU A 542 17.26 -15.10 23.93
C GLU A 542 17.53 -15.27 22.43
N LYS A 543 18.21 -16.36 22.04
CA LYS A 543 18.61 -16.63 20.66
C LYS A 543 18.38 -18.10 20.30
N PRO A 544 17.33 -18.45 19.52
CA PRO A 544 16.20 -17.59 19.11
C PRO A 544 15.29 -17.18 20.29
N SER A 545 14.51 -16.11 20.10
CA SER A 545 13.50 -15.63 21.06
C SER A 545 12.11 -16.18 20.71
N GLU A 546 11.33 -16.60 21.71
CA GLU A 546 9.91 -16.95 21.53
C GLU A 546 9.01 -15.74 21.20
N GLN A 547 9.52 -14.51 21.39
CA GLN A 547 8.83 -13.26 21.07
C GLN A 547 9.25 -12.67 19.72
N GLN A 548 9.89 -13.46 18.85
CA GLN A 548 10.31 -13.03 17.51
C GLN A 548 9.12 -12.48 16.69
N TRP A 549 9.39 -11.49 15.83
CA TRP A 549 8.39 -10.77 15.03
C TRP A 549 7.20 -10.19 15.84
N PRO A 550 7.46 -9.51 16.96
CA PRO A 550 6.38 -9.02 17.82
C PRO A 550 5.53 -7.97 17.10
N HIS A 551 6.13 -7.22 16.17
CA HIS A 551 5.44 -6.21 15.36
C HIS A 551 4.23 -6.77 14.62
N ARG A 552 4.35 -7.98 14.05
CA ARG A 552 3.24 -8.68 13.40
C ARG A 552 2.18 -9.10 14.40
N ALA A 553 2.60 -9.75 15.49
CA ALA A 553 1.68 -10.20 16.54
C ALA A 553 0.84 -9.04 17.12
N TYR A 554 1.40 -7.83 17.26
CA TYR A 554 0.59 -6.69 17.70
C TYR A 554 -0.25 -6.07 16.59
N ALA A 555 0.29 -5.91 15.37
CA ALA A 555 -0.44 -5.33 14.25
C ALA A 555 -1.72 -6.13 13.95
N GLU A 556 -1.61 -7.46 13.90
CA GLU A 556 -2.74 -8.37 13.65
C GLU A 556 -3.72 -8.48 14.83
N LEU A 557 -3.20 -8.45 16.07
CA LEU A 557 -4.06 -8.39 17.26
C LEU A 557 -4.97 -7.16 17.24
N LEU A 558 -4.41 -6.01 16.87
CA LEU A 558 -5.15 -4.76 16.75
C LEU A 558 -6.09 -4.77 15.53
N GLN A 559 -5.64 -5.28 14.38
CA GLN A 559 -6.44 -5.35 13.15
C GLN A 559 -7.75 -6.14 13.33
N ALA A 560 -7.74 -7.17 14.19
CA ALA A 560 -8.94 -7.97 14.43
C ALA A 560 -10.11 -7.13 14.98
N ASP A 561 -9.84 -6.01 15.67
CA ASP A 561 -10.82 -5.14 16.34
C ASP A 561 -11.83 -5.97 17.17
N VAL A 562 -11.28 -6.87 18.00
CA VAL A 562 -12.04 -7.76 18.91
C VAL A 562 -11.75 -7.50 20.39
N LEU A 563 -10.81 -6.60 20.68
CA LEU A 563 -10.49 -6.22 22.04
C LEU A 563 -11.46 -5.15 22.54
N PRO A 564 -11.81 -5.14 23.83
CA PRO A 564 -12.39 -3.96 24.47
C PRO A 564 -11.48 -2.74 24.29
N ASP A 565 -12.08 -1.55 24.15
CA ASP A 565 -11.36 -0.30 23.89
C ASP A 565 -10.22 -0.05 24.88
N ASP A 566 -10.43 -0.33 26.17
CA ASP A 566 -9.41 -0.13 27.21
C ASP A 566 -8.15 -0.99 27.00
N LEU A 567 -8.33 -2.23 26.54
CA LEU A 567 -7.21 -3.12 26.20
C LEU A 567 -6.56 -2.72 24.88
N ALA A 568 -7.33 -2.31 23.88
CA ALA A 568 -6.80 -1.86 22.61
C ALA A 568 -5.92 -0.60 22.80
N HIS A 569 -6.38 0.37 23.59
CA HIS A 569 -5.57 1.52 24.00
C HIS A 569 -4.28 1.09 24.70
N LEU A 570 -4.37 0.18 25.67
CA LEU A 570 -3.20 -0.32 26.40
C LEU A 570 -2.17 -0.99 25.48
N VAL A 571 -2.61 -1.82 24.51
CA VAL A 571 -1.71 -2.47 23.55
C VAL A 571 -1.00 -1.43 22.68
N ILE A 572 -1.70 -0.40 22.23
CA ILE A 572 -1.09 0.69 21.45
C ILE A 572 -0.08 1.47 22.30
N ASP A 573 -0.44 1.82 23.54
CA ASP A 573 0.46 2.54 24.45
C ASP A 573 1.69 1.69 24.80
N CYS A 574 1.52 0.37 24.94
CA CYS A 574 2.60 -0.60 25.10
C CYS A 574 3.56 -0.57 23.90
N LEU A 575 3.05 -0.64 22.67
CA LEU A 575 3.88 -0.51 21.47
C LEU A 575 4.66 0.81 21.45
N ARG A 576 3.97 1.95 21.64
CA ARG A 576 4.60 3.27 21.61
C ARG A 576 5.65 3.47 22.70
N GLY A 577 5.39 2.96 23.90
CA GLY A 577 6.24 3.15 25.06
C GLY A 577 7.45 2.22 25.12
N HIS A 578 7.42 1.07 24.43
CA HIS A 578 8.42 0.00 24.58
C HIS A 578 9.18 -0.32 23.28
N GLY A 579 9.24 0.62 22.34
CA GLY A 579 10.03 0.54 21.09
C GLY A 579 9.35 -0.18 19.95
N GLY A 580 8.01 -0.29 20.00
CA GLY A 580 7.19 -0.90 18.98
C GLY A 580 6.70 0.04 17.88
N THR A 581 7.02 1.34 17.93
CA THR A 581 6.74 2.31 16.86
C THR A 581 7.98 3.11 16.47
N SER A 582 7.99 3.70 15.27
CA SER A 582 9.01 4.63 14.77
C SER A 582 8.33 5.67 13.88
N ILE A 583 8.41 6.96 14.25
CA ILE A 583 7.70 8.06 13.56
C ILE A 583 6.18 7.76 13.46
N GLY A 584 5.61 7.13 14.49
CA GLY A 584 4.18 6.82 14.57
C GLY A 584 3.69 5.62 13.75
N VAL A 585 4.57 4.97 12.97
CA VAL A 585 4.29 3.68 12.31
C VAL A 585 4.78 2.54 13.21
N VAL A 586 4.18 1.35 13.11
CA VAL A 586 4.73 0.16 13.77
C VAL A 586 6.18 -0.04 13.31
N ALA A 587 7.10 -0.25 14.24
CA ALA A 587 8.50 -0.48 13.90
C ALA A 587 8.73 -1.90 13.36
N ASN A 588 9.73 -2.11 12.51
CA ASN A 588 10.28 -3.44 12.35
C ASN A 588 11.13 -3.77 13.60
N ILE A 589 10.53 -4.49 14.54
CA ILE A 589 11.12 -4.73 15.85
C ILE A 589 12.19 -5.82 15.76
N ALA A 590 13.46 -5.39 15.70
CA ALA A 590 14.66 -6.21 15.77
C ALA A 590 15.42 -5.97 17.11
N PRO A 591 16.49 -6.75 17.42
CA PRO A 591 17.36 -6.43 18.53
C PRO A 591 17.87 -4.98 18.45
N PRO A 592 17.72 -4.16 19.51
CA PRO A 592 18.09 -2.74 19.48
C PRO A 592 19.56 -2.51 19.20
N GLU A 593 19.86 -1.61 18.27
CA GLU A 593 21.21 -1.16 17.98
C GLU A 593 21.26 0.36 17.73
N PRO A 594 22.41 1.03 17.93
CA PRO A 594 22.49 2.49 17.82
C PRO A 594 22.48 3.03 16.38
N GLY A 595 22.62 2.16 15.37
CA GLY A 595 22.79 2.54 13.97
C GLY A 595 21.51 2.54 13.13
N SER A 596 20.42 1.95 13.62
CA SER A 596 19.20 1.75 12.83
C SER A 596 17.93 1.79 13.67
N ARG A 597 16.83 2.26 13.06
CA ARG A 597 15.46 2.13 13.55
C ARG A 597 14.56 2.16 12.33
N ASP A 598 13.68 1.18 12.23
CA ASP A 598 12.97 0.94 10.99
C ASP A 598 11.46 1.03 11.18
N LEU A 599 10.77 1.37 10.10
CA LEU A 599 9.32 1.36 9.97
C LEU A 599 8.89 0.08 9.24
N LEU A 600 7.81 -0.54 9.70
CA LEU A 600 7.18 -1.68 9.06
C LEU A 600 6.14 -1.17 8.05
N GLY A 601 6.39 -1.33 6.75
CA GLY A 601 5.50 -0.86 5.69
C GLY A 601 4.38 -1.83 5.35
N PHE A 602 4.62 -3.13 5.48
CA PHE A 602 3.58 -4.15 5.33
C PHE A 602 2.85 -4.41 6.65
N ILE A 603 1.60 -4.90 6.58
CA ILE A 603 0.67 -5.28 7.68
C ILE A 603 0.35 -4.22 8.75
N SER A 604 1.16 -3.18 8.91
CA SER A 604 1.03 -2.13 9.91
C SER A 604 -0.23 -1.28 9.73
N TYR A 605 -0.90 -1.36 8.57
CA TYR A 605 -2.24 -0.78 8.38
C TYR A 605 -3.27 -1.31 9.38
N GLY A 606 -3.09 -2.50 9.95
CA GLY A 606 -3.92 -3.02 11.04
C GLY A 606 -3.85 -2.18 12.33
N TYR A 607 -2.66 -1.69 12.66
CA TYR A 607 -2.46 -0.75 13.76
C TYR A 607 -3.15 0.60 13.46
N ALA A 608 -2.98 1.12 12.23
CA ALA A 608 -3.62 2.37 11.82
C ALA A 608 -5.16 2.26 11.84
N GLN A 609 -5.71 1.12 11.42
CA GLN A 609 -7.15 0.87 11.53
C GLN A 609 -7.62 1.03 12.98
N GLN A 610 -6.91 0.44 13.96
CA GLN A 610 -7.30 0.56 15.36
C GLN A 610 -7.13 1.97 15.93
N LEU A 611 -6.10 2.72 15.52
CA LEU A 611 -5.98 4.14 15.86
C LEU A 611 -7.23 4.91 15.43
N LEU A 612 -7.68 4.68 14.20
CA LEU A 612 -8.89 5.31 13.67
C LEU A 612 -10.14 4.85 14.44
N ARG A 613 -10.27 3.55 14.74
CA ARG A 613 -11.41 2.99 15.49
C ARG A 613 -11.55 3.60 16.88
N LEU A 614 -10.43 3.88 17.56
CA LEU A 614 -10.36 4.46 18.90
C LEU A 614 -10.34 6.01 18.93
N ASP A 615 -10.57 6.67 17.78
CA ASP A 615 -10.50 8.13 17.66
C ASP A 615 -9.14 8.74 18.05
N ARG A 616 -8.03 7.99 17.88
CA ARG A 616 -6.65 8.49 18.02
C ARG A 616 -6.21 9.15 16.72
N ILE A 617 -6.91 10.21 16.33
CA ILE A 617 -6.86 10.75 14.96
C ILE A 617 -5.50 11.37 14.62
N GLU A 618 -4.88 12.08 15.55
CA GLU A 618 -3.58 12.73 15.35
C GLU A 618 -2.49 11.69 15.06
N GLU A 619 -2.51 10.56 15.76
CA GLU A 619 -1.60 9.43 15.52
C GLU A 619 -1.88 8.73 14.19
N TYR A 620 -3.16 8.60 13.81
CA TYR A 620 -3.53 8.09 12.51
C TYR A 620 -2.99 8.96 11.38
N LEU A 621 -3.10 10.28 11.51
CA LEU A 621 -2.56 11.22 10.53
C LEU A 621 -1.02 11.16 10.47
N LEU A 622 -0.35 11.01 11.61
CA LEU A 622 1.10 10.81 11.65
C LEU A 622 1.48 9.55 10.88
N PHE A 623 0.76 8.45 11.10
CA PHE A 623 0.95 7.20 10.38
C PHE A 623 0.80 7.40 8.87
N VAL A 624 -0.26 8.08 8.41
CA VAL A 624 -0.49 8.37 6.97
C VAL A 624 0.68 9.13 6.36
N TYR A 625 1.11 10.22 6.99
CA TYR A 625 2.19 11.06 6.48
C TYR A 625 3.54 10.33 6.51
N ALA A 626 3.85 9.62 7.61
CA ALA A 626 5.08 8.83 7.71
C ALA A 626 5.12 7.72 6.66
N HIS A 627 3.99 7.07 6.38
CA HIS A 627 3.94 6.04 5.34
C HIS A 627 4.21 6.58 3.94
N ARG A 628 3.71 7.79 3.63
CA ARG A 628 4.02 8.47 2.35
C ARG A 628 5.49 8.86 2.23
N TYR A 629 6.08 9.42 3.29
CA TYR A 629 7.38 10.10 3.18
C TYR A 629 8.58 9.31 3.70
N GLN A 630 8.36 8.29 4.52
CA GLN A 630 9.40 7.50 5.19
C GLN A 630 9.29 5.99 4.90
N VAL A 631 8.14 5.48 4.46
CA VAL A 631 8.02 4.08 3.98
C VAL A 631 8.13 3.99 2.46
N HIS A 632 7.54 4.94 1.74
CA HIS A 632 7.63 5.01 0.28
C HIS A 632 8.75 5.94 -0.19
N THR A 633 9.39 5.61 -1.32
CA THR A 633 10.25 6.57 -2.02
C THR A 633 9.44 7.78 -2.47
N ARG A 634 10.02 8.98 -2.39
CA ARG A 634 9.32 10.22 -2.75
C ARG A 634 9.12 10.31 -4.26
N GLY A 635 7.90 10.61 -4.69
CA GLY A 635 7.51 10.79 -6.09
C GLY A 635 7.44 9.51 -6.94
N SER A 636 8.34 8.55 -6.76
CA SER A 636 8.26 7.23 -7.41
C SER A 636 7.43 6.20 -6.63
N TRP A 637 7.10 6.52 -5.37
CA TRP A 637 6.22 5.77 -4.47
C TRP A 637 6.44 4.26 -4.44
N THR A 638 7.70 3.83 -4.52
CA THR A 638 8.06 2.43 -4.33
C THR A 638 8.02 2.15 -2.84
N ALA A 639 7.12 1.28 -2.41
CA ALA A 639 6.88 0.96 -1.01
C ALA A 639 7.88 -0.07 -0.47
N GLY A 640 8.48 0.20 0.68
CA GLY A 640 9.32 -0.76 1.40
C GLY A 640 8.54 -1.72 2.29
N GLU A 641 8.90 -3.01 2.31
CA GLU A 641 8.48 -3.94 3.36
C GLU A 641 8.95 -3.43 4.73
N VAL A 642 10.23 -3.08 4.80
CA VAL A 642 10.90 -2.45 5.93
C VAL A 642 11.69 -1.25 5.41
N SER A 643 11.48 -0.09 6.01
CA SER A 643 12.15 1.16 5.64
C SER A 643 12.87 1.76 6.84
N GLY A 644 14.18 1.91 6.75
CA GLY A 644 14.98 2.55 7.79
C GLY A 644 14.91 4.06 7.77
N ILE A 645 15.09 4.70 8.93
CA ILE A 645 15.13 6.18 9.04
C ILE A 645 16.46 6.79 8.61
N THR A 646 17.35 6.03 7.95
CA THR A 646 18.71 6.48 7.57
C THR A 646 18.85 6.81 6.09
N GLY A 647 17.81 6.60 5.29
CA GLY A 647 17.78 6.98 3.87
C GLY A 647 18.29 5.92 2.87
N GLY A 648 18.49 4.67 3.33
CA GLY A 648 18.77 3.53 2.45
C GLY A 648 17.60 3.16 1.52
N MET A 649 17.85 2.29 0.53
CA MET A 649 16.80 1.76 -0.34
C MET A 649 16.08 0.60 0.36
N PRO A 650 14.76 0.67 0.58
CA PRO A 650 14.02 -0.45 1.13
C PRO A 650 13.74 -1.53 0.07
N LEU A 651 13.51 -2.76 0.52
CA LEU A 651 13.06 -3.87 -0.34
C LEU A 651 11.57 -3.74 -0.62
N PHE A 652 11.16 -3.87 -1.89
CA PHE A 652 9.77 -3.70 -2.29
C PHE A 652 8.91 -4.93 -2.02
N CYS A 653 7.70 -4.72 -1.50
CA CYS A 653 6.65 -5.73 -1.50
C CYS A 653 5.26 -5.15 -1.76
N ILE A 654 4.37 -5.95 -2.36
CA ILE A 654 3.00 -5.56 -2.68
C ILE A 654 2.16 -5.24 -1.45
N PRO A 655 2.23 -6.01 -0.34
CA PRO A 655 1.47 -5.66 0.86
C PRO A 655 1.76 -4.25 1.39
N ALA A 656 3.02 -3.79 1.36
CA ALA A 656 3.37 -2.42 1.75
C ALA A 656 2.83 -1.37 0.77
N GLN A 657 2.83 -1.68 -0.54
CA GLN A 657 2.30 -0.81 -1.58
C GLN A 657 0.79 -0.57 -1.42
N MET A 658 0.04 -1.54 -0.89
CA MET A 658 -1.41 -1.46 -0.70
C MET A 658 -1.85 -0.68 0.54
N THR A 659 -0.93 -0.28 1.43
CA THR A 659 -1.26 0.42 2.68
C THR A 659 -1.94 1.77 2.43
N ILE A 660 -1.37 2.64 1.58
CA ILE A 660 -1.90 4.01 1.36
C ILE A 660 -3.34 4.01 0.81
N PRO A 661 -3.69 3.19 -0.21
CA PRO A 661 -5.08 3.05 -0.63
C PRO A 661 -6.05 2.79 0.53
N LEU A 662 -5.71 1.87 1.45
CA LEU A 662 -6.56 1.57 2.60
C LEU A 662 -6.70 2.78 3.53
N LEU A 663 -5.59 3.43 3.88
CA LEU A 663 -5.61 4.58 4.79
C LEU A 663 -6.42 5.77 4.24
N LEU A 664 -6.23 6.11 2.96
CA LEU A 664 -6.97 7.21 2.32
C LEU A 664 -8.46 6.88 2.22
N ARG A 665 -8.78 5.61 1.98
CA ARG A 665 -10.17 5.16 1.95
C ARG A 665 -10.81 5.25 3.34
N TRP A 666 -10.15 4.75 4.39
CA TRP A 666 -10.70 4.69 5.74
C TRP A 666 -10.90 6.05 6.41
N MET A 667 -10.03 7.03 6.13
CA MET A 667 -10.18 8.39 6.66
C MET A 667 -11.43 9.09 6.13
N LEU A 668 -11.81 8.82 4.88
CA LEU A 668 -12.97 9.41 4.23
C LEU A 668 -14.25 8.62 4.51
N VAL A 669 -14.17 7.29 4.44
CA VAL A 669 -15.29 6.39 4.64
C VAL A 669 -14.78 5.16 5.38
N SER A 670 -15.40 4.77 6.49
CA SER A 670 -15.07 3.51 7.18
C SER A 670 -16.30 2.95 7.85
N ASP A 671 -16.34 1.64 8.06
CA ASP A 671 -17.37 1.00 8.87
C ASP A 671 -16.78 0.47 10.19
N ASP A 672 -17.64 0.23 11.18
CA ASP A 672 -17.21 -0.52 12.36
C ASP A 672 -17.15 -2.02 12.08
N SER A 673 -16.34 -2.70 12.88
CA SER A 673 -16.15 -4.13 12.73
C SER A 673 -17.36 -4.94 13.21
N ALA A 674 -18.27 -4.34 13.98
CA ALA A 674 -19.59 -4.92 14.27
C ALA A 674 -20.52 -4.90 13.04
N GLY A 675 -20.28 -3.99 12.09
CA GLY A 675 -21.07 -3.90 10.87
C GLY A 675 -22.40 -3.18 11.02
N GLU A 676 -22.47 -2.23 11.95
CA GLU A 676 -23.67 -1.48 12.31
C GLU A 676 -23.53 0.00 11.93
N GLN A 677 -22.32 0.55 11.96
CA GLN A 677 -22.08 1.98 11.85
C GLN A 677 -21.20 2.35 10.66
N LEU A 678 -21.58 3.43 9.99
CA LEU A 678 -20.83 4.07 8.92
C LEU A 678 -20.23 5.39 9.43
N PHE A 679 -18.94 5.61 9.18
CA PHE A 679 -18.21 6.82 9.54
C PHE A 679 -17.71 7.53 8.28
N LEU A 680 -17.94 8.84 8.21
CA LEU A 680 -17.59 9.71 7.10
C LEU A 680 -16.65 10.82 7.58
N ALA A 681 -15.60 11.09 6.80
CA ALA A 681 -14.54 12.07 7.04
C ALA A 681 -13.90 12.01 8.44
N ARG A 682 -13.83 10.81 9.02
CA ARG A 682 -13.40 10.59 10.42
C ARG A 682 -12.01 11.15 10.71
N ALA A 683 -11.10 11.08 9.75
CA ALA A 683 -9.72 11.52 9.91
C ALA A 683 -9.27 12.45 8.77
N VAL A 684 -10.14 13.34 8.28
CA VAL A 684 -9.70 14.39 7.36
C VAL A 684 -8.81 15.39 8.12
N PRO A 685 -7.58 15.70 7.67
CA PRO A 685 -6.73 16.71 8.30
C PRO A 685 -7.42 18.07 8.39
N ARG A 686 -7.26 18.75 9.52
CA ARG A 686 -7.82 20.11 9.71
C ARG A 686 -7.27 21.10 8.68
N ALA A 687 -6.00 20.95 8.31
CA ALA A 687 -5.34 21.78 7.29
C ALA A 687 -5.98 21.62 5.90
N TRP A 688 -6.43 20.40 5.56
CA TRP A 688 -7.07 20.14 4.27
C TRP A 688 -8.42 20.86 4.18
N LEU A 689 -9.26 20.74 5.19
CA LEU A 689 -10.51 21.50 5.24
C LEU A 689 -10.27 23.02 5.36
N GLY A 690 -9.24 23.45 6.09
CA GLY A 690 -8.86 24.85 6.24
C GLY A 690 -8.39 25.53 4.95
N SER A 691 -7.94 24.77 3.95
CA SER A 691 -7.53 25.30 2.64
C SER A 691 -8.69 25.83 1.79
N GLY A 692 -9.93 25.40 2.08
CA GLY A 692 -11.11 25.68 1.26
C GLY A 692 -11.21 24.89 -0.04
N ALA A 693 -10.19 24.09 -0.37
CA ALA A 693 -10.24 23.13 -1.47
C ALA A 693 -11.22 21.99 -1.15
N PRO A 694 -11.86 21.38 -2.17
CA PRO A 694 -12.77 20.28 -1.97
C PRO A 694 -12.05 19.02 -1.47
N VAL A 695 -12.71 18.29 -0.55
CA VAL A 695 -12.29 16.98 -0.05
C VAL A 695 -13.45 16.01 -0.23
N GLY A 696 -13.23 14.82 -0.78
CA GLY A 696 -14.35 13.91 -1.01
C GLY A 696 -13.99 12.58 -1.64
N ILE A 697 -15.01 11.74 -1.82
CA ILE A 697 -14.93 10.47 -2.53
C ILE A 697 -16.28 10.15 -3.15
N THR A 698 -16.27 9.60 -4.37
CA THR A 698 -17.48 9.33 -5.15
C THR A 698 -17.75 7.84 -5.27
N ALA A 699 -18.99 7.44 -5.00
CA ALA A 699 -19.47 6.06 -5.10
C ALA A 699 -18.60 5.02 -4.37
N ALA A 700 -18.08 5.38 -3.20
CA ALA A 700 -17.29 4.48 -2.36
C ALA A 700 -18.13 3.27 -1.91
N PRO A 701 -17.68 2.02 -2.12
CA PRO A 701 -18.46 0.85 -1.78
C PRO A 701 -18.50 0.60 -0.27
N THR A 702 -19.68 0.29 0.27
CA THR A 702 -19.86 -0.10 1.67
C THR A 702 -20.69 -1.37 1.75
N ARG A 703 -20.78 -1.98 2.93
CA ARG A 703 -21.66 -3.15 3.14
C ARG A 703 -23.15 -2.83 2.99
N TRP A 704 -23.52 -1.55 2.89
CA TRP A 704 -24.88 -1.08 2.71
C TRP A 704 -25.17 -0.55 1.29
N GLY A 705 -24.17 -0.54 0.41
CA GLY A 705 -24.26 0.10 -0.90
C GLY A 705 -23.24 1.22 -1.06
N THR A 706 -23.43 2.13 -2.01
CA THR A 706 -22.41 3.15 -2.32
C THR A 706 -22.65 4.47 -1.59
N VAL A 707 -21.58 5.15 -1.18
CA VAL A 707 -21.66 6.48 -0.55
C VAL A 707 -20.85 7.49 -1.36
N THR A 708 -21.39 8.69 -1.54
CA THR A 708 -20.65 9.84 -2.07
C THR A 708 -20.59 10.92 -1.01
N LEU A 709 -19.39 11.47 -0.77
CA LEU A 709 -19.13 12.52 0.19
C LEU A 709 -18.36 13.63 -0.51
N THR A 710 -18.84 14.87 -0.40
CA THR A 710 -18.10 16.07 -0.79
C THR A 710 -18.13 17.07 0.35
N LEU A 711 -16.96 17.58 0.73
CA LEU A 711 -16.75 18.59 1.77
C LEU A 711 -16.06 19.79 1.15
N ARG A 712 -16.49 20.99 1.54
CA ARG A 712 -15.83 22.25 1.18
C ARG A 712 -15.98 23.26 2.29
N THR A 713 -14.93 24.04 2.54
CA THR A 713 -14.96 25.14 3.52
C THR A 713 -15.01 26.48 2.79
N ASP A 714 -16.01 27.30 3.14
CA ASP A 714 -15.96 28.74 2.90
C ASP A 714 -15.20 29.38 4.07
N THR A 715 -13.95 29.75 3.82
CA THR A 715 -13.05 30.30 4.85
C THR A 715 -13.48 31.70 5.29
N ALA A 716 -14.13 32.49 4.42
CA ALA A 716 -14.62 33.82 4.73
C ALA A 716 -15.88 33.73 5.61
N ALA A 717 -16.81 32.85 5.26
CA ALA A 717 -18.02 32.60 6.04
C ALA A 717 -17.80 31.69 7.27
N ARG A 718 -16.58 31.16 7.43
CA ARG A 718 -16.21 30.16 8.45
C ARG A 718 -17.21 29.00 8.52
N CYS A 719 -17.52 28.44 7.35
CA CYS A 719 -18.57 27.44 7.19
C CYS A 719 -18.05 26.24 6.39
N ILE A 720 -18.17 25.04 6.97
CA ILE A 720 -17.97 23.77 6.27
C ILE A 720 -19.32 23.34 5.71
N SER A 721 -19.38 23.07 4.41
CA SER A 721 -20.53 22.46 3.74
C SER A 721 -20.19 21.04 3.34
N ALA A 722 -21.14 20.12 3.54
CA ALA A 722 -21.03 18.74 3.10
C ALA A 722 -22.26 18.31 2.31
N ASP A 723 -22.05 17.66 1.17
CA ASP A 723 -23.08 16.94 0.42
C ASP A 723 -22.79 15.44 0.56
N VAL A 724 -23.75 14.69 1.09
CA VAL A 724 -23.63 13.25 1.36
C VAL A 724 -24.75 12.50 0.67
N GLN A 725 -24.41 11.70 -0.35
CA GLN A 725 -25.34 10.71 -0.91
C GLN A 725 -25.21 9.43 -0.07
N LEU A 726 -26.22 9.16 0.76
CA LEU A 726 -26.25 7.98 1.63
C LEU A 726 -26.45 6.68 0.85
N PRO A 727 -25.94 5.54 1.38
CA PRO A 727 -26.09 4.23 0.74
C PRO A 727 -27.53 3.77 0.65
N GLU A 728 -27.78 2.83 -0.27
CA GLU A 728 -29.11 2.31 -0.60
C GLU A 728 -29.79 1.63 0.59
N ARG A 729 -29.02 0.89 1.41
CA ARG A 729 -29.49 0.33 2.68
C ARG A 729 -29.06 1.22 3.84
N ALA A 730 -29.90 1.31 4.87
CA ALA A 730 -29.57 2.10 6.06
C ALA A 730 -28.56 1.35 6.95
N PRO A 731 -27.41 1.97 7.29
CA PRO A 731 -26.68 1.58 8.50
C PRO A 731 -27.53 1.84 9.74
N ALA A 732 -27.20 1.20 10.86
CA ALA A 732 -27.85 1.50 12.14
C ALA A 732 -27.57 2.95 12.57
N ARG A 733 -26.36 3.45 12.27
CA ARG A 733 -25.96 4.85 12.42
C ARG A 733 -24.96 5.27 11.35
N THR A 734 -25.12 6.49 10.86
CA THR A 734 -24.14 7.16 10.00
C THR A 734 -23.63 8.42 10.70
N TRP A 735 -22.31 8.54 10.81
CA TRP A 735 -21.63 9.66 11.44
C TRP A 735 -20.86 10.47 10.40
N LEU A 736 -21.05 11.78 10.38
CA LEU A 736 -20.18 12.72 9.67
C LEU A 736 -19.32 13.49 10.66
N THR A 737 -18.01 13.49 10.43
CA THR A 737 -17.03 14.23 11.23
C THR A 737 -16.66 15.53 10.53
N LEU A 738 -16.65 16.64 11.27
CA LEU A 738 -16.44 18.00 10.77
C LEU A 738 -15.25 18.63 11.51
N ARG A 739 -14.04 18.20 11.16
CA ARG A 739 -12.79 18.64 11.81
C ARG A 739 -12.44 20.06 11.38
N THR A 740 -12.93 21.04 12.14
CA THR A 740 -12.71 22.47 11.90
C THR A 740 -11.23 22.87 11.90
N PRO A 741 -10.84 23.98 11.24
CA PRO A 741 -9.45 24.44 11.23
C PRO A 741 -8.83 24.53 12.63
N ALA A 742 -7.51 24.32 12.72
CA ALA A 742 -6.80 24.31 13.99
C ALA A 742 -7.07 25.58 14.82
N GLY A 743 -7.25 25.42 16.14
CA GLY A 743 -7.56 26.52 17.06
C GLY A 743 -9.01 27.02 17.03
N THR A 744 -9.88 26.45 16.19
CA THR A 744 -11.31 26.81 16.12
C THR A 744 -12.21 25.72 16.69
N ARG A 745 -13.48 26.04 16.92
CA ARG A 745 -14.49 25.06 17.35
C ARG A 745 -15.82 25.22 16.61
N LEU A 746 -16.57 24.13 16.50
CA LEU A 746 -17.93 24.17 15.96
C LEU A 746 -18.84 25.03 16.85
N GLN A 747 -19.59 25.93 16.21
CA GLN A 747 -20.58 26.78 16.86
C GLN A 747 -22.00 26.28 16.59
N ARG A 748 -22.30 25.91 15.34
CA ARG A 748 -23.64 25.53 14.90
C ARG A 748 -23.56 24.56 13.73
N VAL A 749 -24.40 23.53 13.75
CA VAL A 749 -24.53 22.57 12.65
C VAL A 749 -26.00 22.47 12.23
N LEU A 750 -26.25 22.52 10.92
CA LEU A 750 -27.53 22.21 10.31
C LEU A 750 -27.40 20.95 9.46
N VAL A 751 -28.39 20.06 9.56
CA VAL A 751 -28.59 18.91 8.65
C VAL A 751 -29.94 19.12 7.97
N ASP A 752 -29.93 19.22 6.64
CA ASP A 752 -31.09 19.59 5.81
C ASP A 752 -31.82 20.84 6.33
N GLY A 753 -31.04 21.85 6.72
CA GLY A 753 -31.51 23.12 7.25
C GLY A 753 -32.01 23.07 8.71
N LYS A 754 -32.04 21.89 9.36
CA LYS A 754 -32.49 21.73 10.75
C LYS A 754 -31.31 21.67 11.72
N PRO A 755 -31.36 22.32 12.89
CA PRO A 755 -30.31 22.22 13.90
C PRO A 755 -30.01 20.76 14.27
N ALA A 756 -28.73 20.40 14.28
CA ALA A 756 -28.27 19.07 14.65
C ALA A 756 -27.35 19.13 15.88
N ARG A 757 -27.47 18.11 16.74
CA ARG A 757 -26.64 17.99 17.93
C ARG A 757 -25.28 17.39 17.57
N VAL A 758 -24.24 18.10 17.96
CA VAL A 758 -22.85 17.62 17.84
C VAL A 758 -22.53 16.65 18.98
N GLN A 759 -21.78 15.60 18.67
CA GLN A 759 -21.46 14.45 19.50
C GLN A 759 -19.98 14.03 19.27
N GLY A 760 -19.57 12.93 19.90
CA GLY A 760 -18.19 12.42 19.85
C GLY A 760 -17.29 13.06 20.91
N SER A 761 -16.14 12.43 21.15
CA SER A 761 -15.13 12.86 22.13
C SER A 761 -14.60 14.28 21.87
N HIS A 762 -14.52 14.68 20.60
CA HIS A 762 -14.02 15.99 20.18
C HIS A 762 -15.12 17.01 19.87
N ALA A 763 -16.39 16.68 20.12
CA ALA A 763 -17.54 17.50 19.76
C ALA A 763 -17.46 18.00 18.30
N ASP A 764 -17.23 17.08 17.38
CA ASP A 764 -17.05 17.33 15.95
C ASP A 764 -17.89 16.41 15.05
N ARG A 765 -18.72 15.54 15.63
CA ARG A 765 -19.51 14.55 14.90
C ARG A 765 -21.00 14.85 14.94
N VAL A 766 -21.68 14.57 13.84
CA VAL A 766 -23.14 14.71 13.68
C VAL A 766 -23.69 13.43 13.08
N ALA A 767 -24.84 12.97 13.59
CA ALA A 767 -25.55 11.82 13.03
C ALA A 767 -26.36 12.25 11.80
N LEU A 768 -26.28 11.47 10.72
CA LEU A 768 -27.05 11.71 9.50
C LEU A 768 -28.32 10.83 9.47
N PRO A 769 -29.47 11.37 9.04
CA PRO A 769 -30.72 10.61 8.98
C PRO A 769 -30.86 9.76 7.71
N GLY A 770 -31.39 8.54 7.87
CA GLY A 770 -31.95 7.76 6.76
C GLY A 770 -30.95 6.98 5.89
N ALA A 771 -31.42 6.61 4.68
CA ALA A 771 -30.66 5.93 3.61
C ALA A 771 -31.13 6.47 2.25
N ALA A 772 -30.32 6.25 1.20
CA ALA A 772 -30.64 6.59 -0.20
C ALA A 772 -31.04 8.05 -0.46
N ALA A 773 -30.69 8.97 0.44
CA ALA A 773 -31.01 10.39 0.34
C ALA A 773 -29.72 11.22 0.18
N LEU A 774 -29.83 12.31 -0.56
CA LEU A 774 -28.85 13.39 -0.52
C LEU A 774 -29.10 14.20 0.76
N VAL A 775 -28.14 14.17 1.68
CA VAL A 775 -28.16 14.95 2.92
C VAL A 775 -27.19 16.11 2.79
N LYS A 776 -27.67 17.32 3.10
CA LYS A 776 -26.86 18.54 3.09
C LYS A 776 -26.53 18.95 4.52
N VAL A 777 -25.25 19.17 4.80
CA VAL A 777 -24.77 19.61 6.11
C VAL A 777 -24.07 20.95 5.97
N GLN A 778 -24.37 21.88 6.89
CA GLN A 778 -23.66 23.15 7.01
C GLN A 778 -23.23 23.35 8.46
N ALA A 779 -21.97 23.70 8.66
CA ALA A 779 -21.37 23.79 9.98
C ALA A 779 -20.49 25.02 10.12
N TRP A 780 -20.88 25.93 11.01
CA TRP A 780 -20.17 27.17 11.29
C TRP A 780 -19.20 26.98 12.45
N TYR A 781 -18.03 27.61 12.36
CA TYR A 781 -17.00 27.56 13.39
C TYR A 781 -16.51 28.95 13.81
N VAL A 782 -15.98 29.05 15.03
CA VAL A 782 -15.48 30.29 15.63
C VAL A 782 -14.03 30.20 16.05
#